data_AF-A0A3L7PG14-F1
#
_entry.id   AF-A0A3L7PG14-F1
#
_cell.length_a   1.000
_cell.length_b   1.000
_cell.length_c   1.000
_cell.angle_alpha   90.00
_cell.angle_beta   90.00
_cell.angle_gamma   90.00
#
_symmetry.space_group_name_H-M   'P 1'
#
loop_
_entity.id
_entity.type
_entity.pdbx_description
1 polymer ?
#
loop_
_entity_poly.entity_id
_entity_poly.type
_entity_poly.pdbx_seq_one_letter_code
_entity_poly.pdbx_strand_id
1 'polypeptide(L)'
;MTTPRHISCPMIRMMTWILASILLVGVVVAEIPSTVSGTAIPHPPLPITGPERFAPTSAVPPDFTPSPEIEFFGNYHTAGVIAALPEGMTAQQIAAMRCALNVNGQWEPVHDLVQVGDFPWFATSLFWLTPASRYQIKVEAVGPNQKLLTTWYGEGQTRAEPQLQDTTTTYFVAMDGDDANAGSRERPFKTIAQAFTVVKAGEAVVIRGGTYREGQLQFANNGREGHPIVVRAAEGERVIVDGTDAASESGASWTPAGDRLYSHPYSGKTANACIEEIETGRVIRLFPVPSLKELQTRTLIDMSDCQQGGPFDRKGIDGAVYTDGTTASLALPHPIERYRVRLPKQNRAIELSRKQHIQIDGLQFNHFGTGEQSTAIYLANSSDVLIQNCQFHYDDCFIYVKGQCDRLTIQDNHFRDAILDWPFGYMKCSSGVSGFFEGGAVNVDARYSGRGLVFRRNVIEGVFDGVHLTPWRENNARTQETDFYENRLSGCLDDFVECDGFSRNTRIFNNVMERSLTGISVAQALDGPTFSLYNVIGNCGVVSAAQREENYGYPFKTNGGEGAEIGSGPLFFYHNTAYTSDPNSRALLVKRPAWKKLVMRNNIWCGQQAGFELWHEQPSPIDWDYDDLFVSDTNAPLVVQAYRTKFPKLSDVRSRLNWLRHGINADPQFIDSGRGDYRLRDSSPCINAGVLLPGINRLQTHGKAPDLGAYERH
;
A
#
# COMPACT_ATOMS: atom_id res chain seq x y z
N MET A 1 -43.76 24.97 12.24
CA MET A 1 -43.11 23.64 12.14
C MET A 1 -42.96 23.31 10.67
N THR A 2 -41.84 23.74 10.08
CA THR A 2 -41.34 23.40 8.73
C THR A 2 -40.07 24.24 8.56
N THR A 3 -38.92 23.62 8.34
CA THR A 3 -37.67 24.30 7.98
C THR A 3 -37.18 23.78 6.63
N PRO A 4 -36.93 24.66 5.65
CA PRO A 4 -36.34 24.30 4.37
C PRO A 4 -34.80 24.44 4.40
N ARG A 5 -34.18 23.64 3.53
CA ARG A 5 -32.75 23.63 3.20
C ARG A 5 -32.34 24.91 2.47
N HIS A 6 -31.19 25.46 2.83
CA HIS A 6 -30.32 26.22 1.93
C HIS A 6 -28.86 26.05 2.38
N ILE A 7 -28.02 25.44 1.56
CA ILE A 7 -26.57 25.69 1.57
C ILE A 7 -26.18 26.05 0.14
N SER A 8 -25.72 27.28 0.00
CA SER A 8 -25.23 27.91 -1.22
C SER A 8 -23.82 27.42 -1.55
N CYS A 9 -23.64 27.08 -2.82
CA CYS A 9 -22.37 26.91 -3.51
C CYS A 9 -21.72 28.30 -3.76
N PRO A 10 -20.38 28.41 -3.74
CA PRO A 10 -19.71 29.35 -4.62
C PRO A 10 -18.76 28.62 -5.59
N MET A 11 -18.95 28.93 -6.87
CA MET A 11 -18.01 28.69 -7.96
C MET A 11 -16.64 29.32 -7.67
N ILE A 12 -15.56 28.57 -7.89
CA ILE A 12 -14.19 29.07 -7.93
C ILE A 12 -13.76 29.22 -9.40
N ARG A 13 -13.34 30.44 -9.80
CA ARG A 13 -12.56 30.73 -11.01
C ARG A 13 -11.09 30.98 -10.61
N MET A 14 -10.18 30.34 -11.36
CA MET A 14 -8.75 30.61 -11.66
C MET A 14 -7.98 31.74 -10.90
N MET A 15 -6.83 31.41 -10.28
CA MET A 15 -5.44 31.74 -10.74
C MET A 15 -4.32 31.45 -9.70
N THR A 16 -3.21 30.85 -10.20
CA THR A 16 -1.76 30.94 -9.84
C THR A 16 -1.18 30.41 -8.50
N TRP A 17 -0.24 29.44 -8.56
CA TRP A 17 0.52 28.77 -7.46
C TRP A 17 1.89 28.20 -7.96
N ILE A 18 3.08 28.38 -7.33
CA ILE A 18 4.42 27.83 -7.82
C ILE A 18 5.55 27.58 -6.74
N LEU A 19 6.40 26.53 -6.93
CA LEU A 19 7.78 26.11 -6.43
C LEU A 19 8.11 25.12 -5.25
N ALA A 20 8.56 23.85 -5.53
CA ALA A 20 9.20 22.78 -4.64
C ALA A 20 9.97 21.72 -5.48
N SER A 21 10.74 20.84 -4.79
CA SER A 21 12.04 20.28 -5.22
C SER A 21 12.09 18.80 -5.67
N ILE A 22 12.42 18.48 -6.93
CA ILE A 22 12.62 17.10 -7.47
C ILE A 22 14.11 16.81 -7.72
N LEU A 23 14.66 15.69 -7.23
CA LEU A 23 15.98 15.22 -7.67
C LEU A 23 15.84 14.28 -8.87
N LEU A 24 16.46 14.61 -10.00
CA LEU A 24 16.63 13.73 -11.16
C LEU A 24 17.97 13.00 -11.02
N VAL A 25 17.94 11.68 -10.87
CA VAL A 25 19.16 10.85 -10.85
C VAL A 25 19.28 10.13 -12.19
N GLY A 26 20.39 10.33 -12.89
CA GLY A 26 20.73 9.56 -14.08
C GLY A 26 21.24 8.18 -13.67
N VAL A 27 20.58 7.12 -14.13
CA VAL A 27 21.07 5.75 -13.99
C VAL A 27 22.34 5.60 -14.82
N VAL A 28 23.46 5.32 -14.15
CA VAL A 28 24.66 4.72 -14.75
C VAL A 28 24.75 3.30 -14.23
N VAL A 29 24.74 2.31 -15.13
CA VAL A 29 25.29 1.00 -14.82
C VAL A 29 26.81 1.15 -14.83
N ALA A 30 27.40 1.41 -13.66
CA ALA A 30 28.83 1.28 -13.42
C ALA A 30 29.08 0.98 -11.93
N GLU A 31 29.98 0.04 -11.68
CA GLU A 31 30.26 -0.63 -10.41
C GLU A 31 30.34 0.29 -9.18
N ILE A 32 29.64 -0.10 -8.12
CA ILE A 32 29.65 0.53 -6.80
C ILE A 32 31.04 0.37 -6.17
N PRO A 33 31.71 1.45 -5.68
CA PRO A 33 32.88 1.32 -4.84
C PRO A 33 32.47 0.76 -3.48
N SER A 34 32.95 -0.44 -3.17
CA SER A 34 32.81 -1.09 -1.88
C SER A 34 33.53 -0.29 -0.79
N THR A 35 32.80 0.44 0.06
CA THR A 35 33.04 0.62 1.51
C THR A 35 32.21 1.77 2.08
N VAL A 36 30.90 1.58 2.19
CA VAL A 36 30.11 2.04 3.35
C VAL A 36 29.19 0.87 3.65
N SER A 37 29.45 0.18 4.76
CA SER A 37 28.63 -0.91 5.26
C SER A 37 27.31 -0.37 5.83
N GLY A 38 26.43 0.10 4.96
CA GLY A 38 25.02 -0.16 5.16
C GLY A 38 24.85 -1.63 4.86
N THR A 39 24.53 -2.45 5.85
CA THR A 39 24.12 -3.83 5.58
C THR A 39 22.98 -3.75 4.56
N ALA A 40 23.26 -4.10 3.31
CA ALA A 40 22.23 -4.63 2.44
C ALA A 40 21.55 -5.70 3.29
N ILE A 41 20.30 -5.45 3.70
CA ILE A 41 19.53 -6.49 4.35
C ILE A 41 19.54 -7.62 3.33
N PRO A 42 20.17 -8.77 3.62
CA PRO A 42 20.28 -9.83 2.65
C PRO A 42 18.86 -10.14 2.20
N HIS A 43 18.56 -9.89 0.93
CA HIS A 43 17.32 -10.33 0.33
C HIS A 43 17.41 -11.86 0.33
N PRO A 44 16.69 -12.62 1.19
CA PRO A 44 16.31 -13.92 0.71
C PRO A 44 15.47 -13.61 -0.54
N PRO A 45 15.87 -14.09 -1.74
CA PRO A 45 14.90 -14.13 -2.82
C PRO A 45 13.66 -14.80 -2.24
N LEU A 46 12.49 -14.15 -2.37
CA LEU A 46 11.24 -14.84 -2.07
C LEU A 46 11.29 -16.13 -2.90
N PRO A 47 11.22 -17.32 -2.27
CA PRO A 47 11.13 -18.53 -3.04
C PRO A 47 9.82 -18.41 -3.80
N ILE A 48 9.89 -18.38 -5.12
CA ILE A 48 8.87 -18.68 -6.14
C ILE A 48 9.18 -17.85 -7.39
N THR A 49 10.34 -18.08 -8.00
CA THR A 49 10.54 -17.85 -9.45
C THR A 49 10.81 -19.20 -10.09
N GLY A 50 9.75 -20.01 -10.21
CA GLY A 50 9.75 -21.16 -11.10
C GLY A 50 9.40 -20.68 -12.52
N PRO A 51 10.19 -21.00 -13.56
CA PRO A 51 10.01 -20.43 -14.91
C PRO A 51 8.79 -20.96 -15.70
N GLU A 52 7.99 -21.89 -15.16
CA GLU A 52 6.86 -22.49 -15.89
C GLU A 52 5.62 -22.66 -15.01
N ARG A 53 4.95 -21.55 -14.66
CA ARG A 53 3.68 -21.62 -13.93
C ARG A 53 2.53 -21.27 -14.87
N PHE A 54 1.79 -22.32 -15.25
CA PHE A 54 0.67 -22.33 -16.19
C PHE A 54 0.98 -21.55 -17.48
N ALA A 55 1.86 -22.07 -18.33
CA ALA A 55 1.88 -21.62 -19.72
C ALA A 55 0.63 -22.22 -20.41
N PRO A 56 -0.42 -21.43 -20.72
CA PRO A 56 -1.52 -21.92 -21.52
C PRO A 56 -0.99 -22.23 -22.93
N THR A 57 -1.53 -23.26 -23.57
CA THR A 57 -1.22 -23.50 -24.98
C THR A 57 -1.98 -22.53 -25.87
N SER A 58 -1.41 -22.23 -27.03
CA SER A 58 -2.16 -21.61 -28.14
C SER A 58 -3.28 -22.50 -28.69
N ALA A 59 -3.36 -23.77 -28.29
CA ALA A 59 -4.41 -24.69 -28.72
C ALA A 59 -5.75 -24.33 -28.07
N VAL A 60 -6.68 -23.89 -28.91
CA VAL A 60 -8.07 -23.59 -28.53
C VAL A 60 -8.83 -24.91 -28.32
N PRO A 61 -9.49 -25.13 -27.17
CA PRO A 61 -10.30 -26.32 -26.94
C PRO A 61 -11.44 -26.43 -27.97
N PRO A 62 -11.82 -27.65 -28.42
CA PRO A 62 -12.82 -27.82 -29.48
C PRO A 62 -14.21 -27.24 -29.18
N ASP A 63 -14.56 -27.08 -27.91
CA ASP A 63 -15.82 -26.56 -27.38
C ASP A 63 -15.77 -25.05 -27.06
N PHE A 64 -14.63 -24.40 -27.30
CA PHE A 64 -14.44 -23.00 -26.94
C PHE A 64 -15.19 -22.06 -27.88
N THR A 65 -16.12 -21.30 -27.34
CA THR A 65 -16.76 -20.16 -28.02
C THR A 65 -16.91 -19.01 -27.01
N PRO A 66 -16.20 -17.88 -27.20
CA PRO A 66 -16.25 -16.77 -26.27
C PRO A 66 -17.68 -16.26 -26.03
N SER A 67 -17.98 -16.00 -24.75
CA SER A 67 -19.26 -15.46 -24.29
C SER A 67 -19.08 -13.99 -23.85
N PRO A 68 -20.02 -13.09 -24.19
CA PRO A 68 -20.00 -11.71 -23.69
C PRO A 68 -20.31 -11.62 -22.18
N GLU A 69 -20.81 -12.71 -21.57
CA GLU A 69 -21.15 -12.76 -20.14
C GLU A 69 -19.94 -12.89 -19.23
N ILE A 70 -18.76 -13.18 -19.79
CA ILE A 70 -17.49 -13.27 -19.07
C ILE A 70 -16.58 -12.11 -19.46
N GLU A 71 -15.96 -11.51 -18.45
CA GLU A 71 -14.86 -10.58 -18.59
C GLU A 71 -13.59 -11.16 -17.97
N PHE A 72 -12.49 -11.09 -18.71
CA PHE A 72 -11.14 -11.35 -18.20
C PHE A 72 -10.40 -10.01 -18.09
N PHE A 73 -9.88 -9.70 -16.90
CA PHE A 73 -9.08 -8.50 -16.66
C PHE A 73 -7.68 -8.88 -16.20
N GLY A 74 -6.69 -8.80 -17.09
CA GLY A 74 -5.30 -9.17 -16.79
C GLY A 74 -4.49 -8.03 -16.17
N ASN A 75 -3.89 -8.29 -15.01
CA ASN A 75 -2.71 -7.55 -14.53
C ASN A 75 -1.44 -8.25 -15.05
N TYR A 76 -0.34 -8.27 -14.30
CA TYR A 76 0.91 -8.93 -14.73
C TYR A 76 0.91 -10.42 -14.39
N HIS A 77 0.74 -10.74 -13.10
CA HIS A 77 0.77 -12.12 -12.58
C HIS A 77 -0.58 -12.62 -12.06
N THR A 78 -1.61 -11.80 -12.22
CA THR A 78 -2.97 -12.10 -11.78
C THR A 78 -3.97 -11.68 -12.87
N ALA A 79 -5.17 -12.22 -12.78
CA ALA A 79 -6.29 -11.70 -13.57
C ALA A 79 -7.61 -11.85 -12.81
N GLY A 80 -8.48 -10.88 -12.96
CA GLY A 80 -9.87 -11.00 -12.56
C GLY A 80 -10.67 -11.79 -13.60
N VAL A 81 -11.55 -12.65 -13.12
CA VAL A 81 -12.59 -13.29 -13.95
C VAL A 81 -13.94 -12.88 -13.39
N ILE A 82 -14.73 -12.18 -14.19
CA ILE A 82 -16.03 -11.65 -13.80
C ILE A 82 -17.09 -12.27 -14.71
N ALA A 83 -18.13 -12.85 -14.12
CA ALA A 83 -19.23 -13.45 -14.86
C ALA A 83 -20.56 -12.83 -14.46
N ALA A 84 -21.42 -12.55 -15.45
CA ALA A 84 -22.80 -12.13 -15.19
C ALA A 84 -23.63 -13.25 -14.54
N LEU A 85 -24.79 -12.89 -14.00
CA LEU A 85 -25.83 -13.85 -13.68
C LEU A 85 -26.44 -14.46 -14.96
N PRO A 86 -26.82 -15.75 -14.95
CA PRO A 86 -27.59 -16.31 -16.05
C PRO A 86 -28.91 -15.54 -16.23
N GLU A 87 -29.33 -15.36 -17.47
CA GLU A 87 -30.52 -14.58 -17.82
C GLU A 87 -31.77 -15.04 -17.04
N GLY A 88 -32.49 -14.09 -16.44
CA GLY A 88 -33.71 -14.34 -15.68
C GLY A 88 -33.51 -15.01 -14.31
N MET A 89 -32.27 -15.21 -13.85
CA MET A 89 -31.98 -15.80 -12.54
C MET A 89 -31.54 -14.76 -11.50
N THR A 90 -31.74 -15.09 -10.22
CA THR A 90 -31.20 -14.33 -9.08
C THR A 90 -29.98 -15.03 -8.49
N ALA A 91 -29.14 -14.29 -7.75
CA ALA A 91 -27.95 -14.86 -7.10
C ALA A 91 -28.28 -16.00 -6.12
N GLN A 92 -29.45 -15.97 -5.47
CA GLN A 92 -29.89 -17.03 -4.55
C GLN A 92 -30.20 -18.36 -5.26
N GLN A 93 -30.41 -18.34 -6.57
CA GLN A 93 -30.64 -19.55 -7.38
C GLN A 93 -29.32 -20.19 -7.85
N ILE A 94 -28.19 -19.53 -7.64
CA ILE A 94 -26.86 -20.03 -8.00
C ILE A 94 -26.24 -20.70 -6.78
N ALA A 95 -25.99 -22.00 -6.88
CA ALA A 95 -25.30 -22.77 -5.85
C ALA A 95 -23.77 -22.63 -5.95
N ALA A 96 -23.22 -22.52 -7.17
CA ALA A 96 -21.81 -22.25 -7.41
C ALA A 96 -21.57 -21.63 -8.80
N MET A 97 -20.51 -20.82 -8.93
CA MET A 97 -19.96 -20.38 -10.20
C MET A 97 -18.55 -20.94 -10.34
N ARG A 98 -18.42 -22.11 -10.96
CA ARG A 98 -17.14 -22.82 -11.05
C ARG A 98 -16.27 -22.21 -12.13
N CYS A 99 -14.97 -22.11 -11.87
CA CYS A 99 -14.02 -21.58 -12.85
C CYS A 99 -12.92 -22.59 -13.16
N ALA A 100 -12.50 -22.63 -14.43
CA ALA A 100 -11.36 -23.41 -14.88
C ALA A 100 -10.50 -22.61 -15.87
N LEU A 101 -9.20 -22.84 -15.84
CA LEU A 101 -8.20 -22.29 -16.76
C LEU A 101 -7.83 -23.35 -17.80
N ASN A 102 -7.67 -22.97 -19.06
CA ASN A 102 -7.10 -23.87 -20.07
C ASN A 102 -5.58 -23.97 -19.86
N VAL A 103 -5.11 -25.16 -19.52
CA VAL A 103 -3.70 -25.50 -19.38
C VAL A 103 -3.43 -26.68 -20.30
N ASN A 104 -2.59 -26.48 -21.32
CA ASN A 104 -2.23 -27.52 -22.28
C ASN A 104 -3.43 -28.21 -22.97
N GLY A 105 -4.47 -27.45 -23.30
CA GLY A 105 -5.69 -27.96 -23.94
C GLY A 105 -6.64 -28.68 -22.98
N GLN A 106 -6.43 -28.58 -21.66
CA GLN A 106 -7.25 -29.18 -20.62
C GLN A 106 -7.79 -28.12 -19.66
N TRP A 107 -9.06 -28.28 -19.26
CA TRP A 107 -9.69 -27.41 -18.28
C TRP A 107 -9.28 -27.81 -16.85
N GLU A 108 -8.42 -27.01 -16.23
CA GLU A 108 -7.95 -27.19 -14.86
C GLU A 108 -8.74 -26.28 -13.89
N PRO A 109 -9.36 -26.81 -12.83
CA PRO A 109 -10.11 -26.00 -11.87
C PRO A 109 -9.25 -24.93 -11.19
N VAL A 110 -9.84 -23.76 -10.99
CA VAL A 110 -9.28 -22.63 -10.23
C VAL A 110 -10.32 -22.17 -9.19
N HIS A 111 -10.01 -21.12 -8.42
CA HIS A 111 -10.92 -20.62 -7.40
C HIS A 111 -12.28 -20.21 -8.00
N ASP A 112 -13.36 -20.73 -7.43
CA ASP A 112 -14.73 -20.42 -7.86
C ASP A 112 -15.06 -18.93 -7.69
N LEU A 113 -15.97 -18.41 -8.52
CA LEU A 113 -16.44 -17.04 -8.38
C LEU A 113 -17.44 -16.93 -7.23
N VAL A 114 -17.39 -15.79 -6.56
CA VAL A 114 -18.34 -15.40 -5.53
C VAL A 114 -19.02 -14.09 -5.90
N GLN A 115 -20.24 -13.89 -5.38
CA GLN A 115 -20.99 -12.68 -5.66
C GLN A 115 -20.24 -11.47 -5.10
N VAL A 116 -20.10 -10.43 -5.93
CA VAL A 116 -19.54 -9.14 -5.52
C VAL A 116 -20.68 -8.34 -4.90
N GLY A 117 -20.55 -7.94 -3.64
CA GLY A 117 -21.61 -7.21 -2.93
C GLY A 117 -22.96 -7.93 -3.07
N ASP A 118 -23.98 -7.20 -3.49
CA ASP A 118 -25.30 -7.74 -3.88
C ASP A 118 -25.58 -7.53 -5.37
N PHE A 119 -24.52 -7.39 -6.17
CA PHE A 119 -24.61 -7.13 -7.60
C PHE A 119 -24.98 -8.39 -8.41
N PRO A 120 -25.52 -8.22 -9.64
CA PRO A 120 -25.89 -9.33 -10.52
C PRO A 120 -24.68 -9.94 -11.27
N TRP A 121 -23.52 -9.99 -10.63
CA TRP A 121 -22.31 -10.61 -11.17
C TRP A 121 -21.47 -11.23 -10.06
N PHE A 122 -20.60 -12.15 -10.47
CA PHE A 122 -19.67 -12.87 -9.63
C PHE A 122 -18.25 -12.57 -10.08
N ALA A 123 -17.29 -12.61 -9.17
CA ALA A 123 -15.88 -12.45 -9.50
C ALA A 123 -15.00 -13.46 -8.76
N THR A 124 -13.87 -13.79 -9.38
CA THR A 124 -12.74 -14.52 -8.78
C THR A 124 -11.43 -13.94 -9.30
N SER A 125 -10.33 -14.49 -8.80
CA SER A 125 -8.98 -14.15 -9.24
C SER A 125 -8.19 -15.39 -9.65
N LEU A 126 -7.46 -15.25 -10.75
CA LEU A 126 -6.39 -16.14 -11.16
C LEU A 126 -5.06 -15.61 -10.63
N PHE A 127 -4.17 -16.52 -10.25
CA PHE A 127 -2.86 -16.19 -9.69
C PHE A 127 -1.76 -16.94 -10.47
N TRP A 128 -0.53 -16.47 -10.31
CA TRP A 128 0.67 -17.11 -10.86
C TRP A 128 0.68 -17.16 -12.39
N LEU A 129 0.08 -16.17 -13.02
CA LEU A 129 0.09 -16.02 -14.46
C LEU A 129 1.44 -15.47 -14.93
N THR A 130 1.84 -15.82 -16.13
CA THR A 130 2.96 -15.21 -16.85
C THR A 130 2.52 -13.86 -17.47
N PRO A 131 3.31 -12.77 -17.35
CA PRO A 131 3.07 -11.50 -18.05
C PRO A 131 3.07 -11.64 -19.57
N ALA A 132 2.40 -10.73 -20.27
CA ALA A 132 2.26 -10.73 -21.74
C ALA A 132 1.64 -12.01 -22.36
N SER A 133 0.96 -12.85 -21.59
CA SER A 133 0.44 -14.15 -22.03
C SER A 133 -1.07 -14.16 -22.18
N ARG A 134 -1.57 -14.92 -23.16
CA ARG A 134 -3.01 -15.11 -23.42
C ARG A 134 -3.55 -16.31 -22.68
N TYR A 135 -4.71 -16.17 -22.05
CA TYR A 135 -5.37 -17.21 -21.27
C TYR A 135 -6.80 -17.43 -21.77
N GLN A 136 -7.27 -18.67 -21.63
CA GLN A 136 -8.65 -19.05 -21.88
C GLN A 136 -9.25 -19.61 -20.60
N ILE A 137 -10.50 -19.25 -20.34
CA ILE A 137 -11.22 -19.60 -19.12
C ILE A 137 -12.58 -20.19 -19.44
N LYS A 138 -13.07 -21.04 -18.54
CA LYS A 138 -14.41 -21.61 -18.56
C LYS A 138 -15.09 -21.30 -17.23
N VAL A 139 -16.31 -20.79 -17.27
CA VAL A 139 -17.17 -20.59 -16.09
C VAL A 139 -18.44 -21.42 -16.23
N GLU A 140 -18.79 -22.17 -15.20
CA GLU A 140 -20.01 -22.99 -15.14
C GLU A 140 -20.90 -22.50 -14.00
N ALA A 141 -22.11 -22.03 -14.35
CA ALA A 141 -23.13 -21.69 -13.36
C ALA A 141 -23.87 -22.97 -12.96
N VAL A 142 -23.89 -23.27 -11.67
CA VAL A 142 -24.47 -24.49 -11.11
C VAL A 142 -25.60 -24.10 -10.16
N GLY A 143 -26.78 -24.67 -10.37
CA GLY A 143 -27.96 -24.49 -9.54
C GLY A 143 -28.04 -25.51 -8.40
N PRO A 144 -29.16 -25.51 -7.65
CA PRO A 144 -29.41 -26.50 -6.61
C PRO A 144 -29.26 -27.94 -7.11
N ASN A 145 -28.86 -28.84 -6.22
CA ASN A 145 -28.62 -30.26 -6.53
C ASN A 145 -27.57 -30.50 -7.62
N GLN A 146 -26.58 -29.61 -7.75
CA GLN A 146 -25.46 -29.74 -8.71
C GLN A 146 -25.89 -29.69 -10.18
N LYS A 147 -27.08 -29.14 -10.48
CA LYS A 147 -27.57 -29.01 -11.86
C LYS A 147 -26.75 -27.94 -12.60
N LEU A 148 -26.08 -28.33 -13.68
CA LEU A 148 -25.45 -27.36 -14.59
C LEU A 148 -26.55 -26.51 -15.25
N LEU A 149 -26.44 -25.18 -15.13
CA LEU A 149 -27.39 -24.21 -15.68
C LEU A 149 -26.90 -23.66 -17.01
N THR A 150 -25.64 -23.25 -17.06
CA THR A 150 -24.97 -22.76 -18.27
C THR A 150 -23.46 -22.88 -18.14
N THR A 151 -22.77 -22.86 -19.27
CA THR A 151 -21.32 -22.80 -19.40
C THR A 151 -20.97 -21.65 -20.31
N TRP A 152 -20.00 -20.84 -19.89
CA TRP A 152 -19.47 -19.73 -20.66
C TRP A 152 -17.96 -19.89 -20.80
N TYR A 153 -17.43 -19.43 -21.92
CA TYR A 153 -15.99 -19.37 -22.17
C TYR A 153 -15.55 -17.93 -22.32
N GLY A 154 -14.34 -17.62 -21.87
CA GLY A 154 -13.72 -16.31 -22.03
C GLY A 154 -12.25 -16.43 -22.37
N GLU A 155 -11.67 -15.35 -22.87
CA GLU A 155 -10.23 -15.23 -23.07
C GLU A 155 -9.76 -13.82 -22.75
N GLY A 156 -8.47 -13.68 -22.46
CA GLY A 156 -7.85 -12.39 -22.27
C GLY A 156 -6.33 -12.51 -22.14
N GLN A 157 -5.66 -11.39 -21.88
CA GLN A 157 -4.20 -11.32 -21.85
C GLN A 157 -3.73 -10.57 -20.60
N THR A 158 -2.64 -11.05 -19.99
CA THR A 158 -1.91 -10.31 -18.96
C THR A 158 -1.09 -9.18 -19.56
N ARG A 159 -0.89 -8.11 -18.80
CA ARG A 159 -0.09 -6.95 -19.18
C ARG A 159 1.36 -7.38 -19.45
N ALA A 160 1.98 -6.76 -20.45
CA ALA A 160 3.41 -6.86 -20.65
C ALA A 160 4.15 -6.02 -19.61
N GLU A 161 5.31 -6.50 -19.17
CA GLU A 161 6.22 -5.73 -18.32
C GLU A 161 6.54 -4.38 -18.98
N PRO A 162 6.50 -3.26 -18.22
CA PRO A 162 6.75 -1.95 -18.80
C PRO A 162 8.17 -1.88 -19.36
N GLN A 163 8.32 -1.20 -20.50
CA GLN A 163 9.61 -0.94 -21.13
C GLN A 163 9.82 0.56 -21.25
N LEU A 164 11.01 1.03 -20.88
CA LEU A 164 11.46 2.40 -21.16
C LEU A 164 11.82 2.49 -22.64
N GLN A 165 11.53 3.62 -23.28
CA GLN A 165 11.82 3.83 -24.70
C GLN A 165 13.05 4.73 -24.86
N ASP A 166 13.90 4.38 -25.83
CA ASP A 166 15.00 5.24 -26.25
C ASP A 166 14.51 6.40 -27.14
N THR A 167 15.30 7.48 -27.16
CA THR A 167 15.03 8.68 -27.97
C THR A 167 16.27 9.05 -28.78
N THR A 168 16.07 9.65 -29.95
CA THR A 168 17.13 9.83 -30.96
C THR A 168 17.62 11.28 -31.10
N THR A 169 16.81 12.27 -30.70
CA THR A 169 17.17 13.71 -30.72
C THR A 169 17.13 14.26 -29.29
N THR A 170 18.14 15.03 -28.89
CA THR A 170 18.29 15.52 -27.50
C THR A 170 18.57 17.02 -27.44
N TYR A 171 17.85 17.72 -26.56
CA TYR A 171 18.16 19.07 -26.10
C TYR A 171 18.89 19.04 -24.76
N PHE A 172 19.75 20.03 -24.51
CA PHE A 172 20.52 20.14 -23.27
C PHE A 172 20.14 21.40 -22.49
N VAL A 173 20.06 21.27 -21.17
CA VAL A 173 19.85 22.36 -20.20
C VAL A 173 21.04 22.42 -19.26
N ALA A 174 21.63 23.59 -19.04
CA ALA A 174 22.76 23.78 -18.13
C ALA A 174 22.68 25.13 -17.41
N MET A 175 23.15 25.20 -16.16
CA MET A 175 23.09 26.41 -15.34
C MET A 175 23.88 27.60 -15.92
N ASP A 176 24.88 27.33 -16.76
CA ASP A 176 25.71 28.28 -17.50
C ASP A 176 25.25 28.49 -18.96
N GLY A 177 24.09 27.93 -19.33
CA GLY A 177 23.47 28.09 -20.65
C GLY A 177 22.79 29.45 -20.87
N ASP A 178 22.14 29.58 -22.03
CA ASP A 178 21.34 30.75 -22.44
C ASP A 178 20.08 30.27 -23.17
N ASP A 179 18.90 30.78 -22.80
CA ASP A 179 17.62 30.39 -23.41
C ASP A 179 17.48 30.86 -24.87
N ALA A 180 18.35 31.77 -25.33
CA ALA A 180 18.49 32.13 -26.74
C ALA A 180 19.33 31.12 -27.56
N ASN A 181 19.95 30.12 -26.91
CA ASN A 181 20.69 29.08 -27.62
C ASN A 181 19.74 28.09 -28.32
N ALA A 182 20.33 27.21 -29.15
CA ALA A 182 19.57 26.16 -29.85
C ALA A 182 19.26 24.93 -28.97
N GLY A 183 19.78 24.87 -27.74
CA GLY A 183 19.66 23.70 -26.86
C GLY A 183 20.58 22.53 -27.27
N SER A 184 21.65 22.78 -28.04
CA SER A 184 22.64 21.74 -28.35
C SER A 184 23.56 21.48 -27.14
N ARG A 185 24.37 20.43 -27.19
CA ARG A 185 25.33 20.11 -26.12
C ARG A 185 26.32 21.26 -25.86
N GLU A 186 26.77 21.93 -26.92
CA GLU A 186 27.73 23.04 -26.87
C GLU A 186 27.06 24.38 -26.57
N ARG A 187 25.78 24.50 -26.90
CA ARG A 187 24.96 25.69 -26.67
C ARG A 187 23.64 25.29 -25.99
N PRO A 188 23.68 24.91 -24.71
CA PRO A 188 22.49 24.46 -23.98
C PRO A 188 21.56 25.62 -23.65
N PHE A 189 20.28 25.30 -23.43
CA PHE A 189 19.35 26.22 -22.77
C PHE A 189 19.78 26.47 -21.32
N LYS A 190 19.35 27.59 -20.74
CA LYS A 190 19.59 27.90 -19.34
C LYS A 190 18.55 27.23 -18.44
N THR A 191 17.30 27.21 -18.88
CA THR A 191 16.14 26.80 -18.08
C THR A 191 15.51 25.51 -18.58
N ILE A 192 14.98 24.71 -17.64
CA ILE A 192 14.17 23.53 -17.93
C ILE A 192 12.88 23.95 -18.63
N ALA A 193 12.28 25.06 -18.18
CA ALA A 193 11.09 25.64 -18.78
C ALA A 193 11.26 25.88 -20.29
N GLN A 194 12.38 26.47 -20.71
CA GLN A 194 12.65 26.72 -22.13
C GLN A 194 12.69 25.41 -22.93
N ALA A 195 13.39 24.38 -22.43
CA ALA A 195 13.44 23.08 -23.11
C ALA A 195 12.05 22.44 -23.28
N PHE A 196 11.17 22.60 -22.29
CA PHE A 196 9.80 22.05 -22.33
C PHE A 196 8.90 22.76 -23.35
N THR A 197 9.25 23.96 -23.81
CA THR A 197 8.52 24.65 -24.89
C THR A 197 8.85 24.11 -26.28
N VAL A 198 10.05 23.53 -26.47
CA VAL A 198 10.56 23.14 -27.80
C VAL A 198 10.52 21.65 -28.06
N VAL A 199 10.66 20.81 -27.02
CA VAL A 199 10.75 19.36 -27.15
C VAL A 199 9.46 18.76 -27.73
N LYS A 200 9.59 17.79 -28.62
CA LYS A 200 8.49 17.12 -29.34
C LYS A 200 8.52 15.60 -29.10
N ALA A 201 7.46 14.92 -29.53
CA ALA A 201 7.35 13.47 -29.46
C ALA A 201 8.58 12.76 -30.08
N GLY A 202 9.17 11.82 -29.34
CA GLY A 202 10.36 11.06 -29.72
C GLY A 202 11.69 11.73 -29.36
N GLU A 203 11.65 12.95 -28.81
CA GLU A 203 12.84 13.73 -28.43
C GLU A 203 13.07 13.70 -26.91
N ALA A 204 14.30 14.03 -26.50
CA ALA A 204 14.71 14.09 -25.11
C ALA A 204 15.20 15.47 -24.66
N VAL A 205 15.08 15.72 -23.36
CA VAL A 205 15.77 16.79 -22.63
C VAL A 205 16.74 16.16 -21.64
N VAL A 206 18.02 16.50 -21.78
CA VAL A 206 19.10 16.12 -20.86
C VAL A 206 19.49 17.34 -20.03
N ILE A 207 19.34 17.23 -18.71
CA ILE A 207 19.63 18.33 -17.77
C ILE A 207 21.00 18.08 -17.14
N ARG A 208 21.90 19.05 -17.25
CA ARG A 208 23.24 19.00 -16.64
C ARG A 208 23.15 19.26 -15.14
N GLY A 209 24.13 18.77 -14.40
CA GLY A 209 24.19 18.83 -12.94
C GLY A 209 24.10 20.26 -12.41
N GLY A 210 23.31 20.44 -11.36
CA GLY A 210 23.04 21.75 -10.79
C GLY A 210 21.78 21.78 -9.94
N THR A 211 21.57 22.92 -9.27
CA THR A 211 20.35 23.21 -8.51
C THR A 211 19.52 24.25 -9.26
N TYR A 212 18.42 23.79 -9.84
CA TYR A 212 17.46 24.55 -10.63
C TYR A 212 16.31 25.00 -9.75
N ARG A 213 16.19 26.29 -9.48
CA ARG A 213 15.08 26.85 -8.70
C ARG A 213 13.91 27.28 -9.59
N GLU A 214 13.46 26.34 -10.43
CA GLU A 214 12.29 26.48 -11.31
C GLU A 214 11.10 25.68 -10.77
N GLY A 215 9.89 25.98 -11.27
CA GLY A 215 8.72 25.13 -11.04
C GLY A 215 7.50 25.63 -11.78
N GLN A 216 6.39 24.91 -11.64
CA GLN A 216 5.29 24.93 -12.61
C GLN A 216 5.76 24.63 -14.04
N LEU A 217 6.68 23.68 -14.15
CA LEU A 217 7.17 23.18 -15.42
C LEU A 217 6.04 22.44 -16.13
N GLN A 218 5.73 22.86 -17.35
CA GLN A 218 4.69 22.25 -18.18
C GLN A 218 5.23 22.03 -19.59
N PHE A 219 5.00 20.83 -20.13
CA PHE A 219 5.32 20.55 -21.53
C PHE A 219 4.35 21.28 -22.46
N ALA A 220 4.88 21.95 -23.48
CA ALA A 220 4.06 22.54 -24.53
C ALA A 220 3.52 21.50 -25.53
N ASN A 221 4.19 20.34 -25.63
CA ASN A 221 3.85 19.26 -26.54
C ASN A 221 3.64 17.95 -25.79
N ASN A 222 2.92 17.01 -26.41
CA ASN A 222 2.76 15.66 -25.90
C ASN A 222 3.66 14.68 -26.68
N GLY A 223 3.98 13.55 -26.04
CA GLY A 223 4.49 12.37 -26.73
C GLY A 223 3.43 11.75 -27.67
N ARG A 224 3.83 10.70 -28.39
CA ARG A 224 2.95 9.85 -29.19
C ARG A 224 3.24 8.39 -28.86
N GLU A 225 2.35 7.50 -29.28
CA GLU A 225 2.57 6.05 -29.17
C GLU A 225 3.92 5.66 -29.80
N GLY A 226 4.73 4.91 -29.05
CA GLY A 226 6.11 4.54 -29.42
C GLY A 226 7.12 5.69 -29.48
N HIS A 227 6.72 6.94 -29.23
CA HIS A 227 7.56 8.14 -29.34
C HIS A 227 7.31 9.10 -28.17
N PRO A 228 7.69 8.73 -26.94
CA PRO A 228 7.51 9.60 -25.77
C PRO A 228 8.42 10.83 -25.84
N ILE A 229 8.12 11.84 -25.02
CA ILE A 229 9.08 12.86 -24.64
C ILE A 229 9.83 12.33 -23.42
N VAL A 230 11.16 12.34 -23.44
CA VAL A 230 11.99 11.85 -22.32
C VAL A 230 12.69 13.01 -21.64
N VAL A 231 12.68 13.04 -20.31
CA VAL A 231 13.46 14.01 -19.52
C VAL A 231 14.32 13.24 -18.53
N ARG A 232 15.62 13.52 -18.52
CA ARG A 232 16.59 12.84 -17.66
C ARG A 232 17.73 13.75 -17.28
N ALA A 233 18.41 13.42 -16.18
CA ALA A 233 19.70 14.01 -15.87
C ALA A 233 20.76 13.55 -16.89
N ALA A 234 21.79 14.37 -17.07
CA ALA A 234 23.00 13.95 -17.76
C ALA A 234 23.67 12.80 -16.99
N GLU A 235 24.28 11.90 -17.75
CA GLU A 235 24.88 10.68 -17.22
C GLU A 235 25.91 11.00 -16.12
N GLY A 236 25.76 10.38 -14.95
CA GLY A 236 26.64 10.60 -13.79
C GLY A 236 26.49 11.96 -13.10
N GLU A 237 25.60 12.83 -13.55
CA GLU A 237 25.41 14.16 -12.98
C GLU A 237 24.19 14.22 -12.05
N ARG A 238 24.29 15.04 -11.00
CA ARG A 238 23.23 15.24 -10.01
C ARG A 238 22.44 16.50 -10.31
N VAL A 239 21.15 16.35 -10.63
CA VAL A 239 20.23 17.46 -10.92
C VAL A 239 19.22 17.58 -9.80
N ILE A 240 19.17 18.74 -9.15
CA ILE A 240 18.15 19.09 -8.16
C ILE A 240 17.27 20.18 -8.76
N VAL A 241 16.00 19.90 -8.99
CA VAL A 241 14.97 20.93 -9.05
C VAL A 241 14.65 21.29 -7.60
N ASP A 242 14.72 22.55 -7.20
CA ASP A 242 14.63 22.95 -5.79
C ASP A 242 13.68 24.12 -5.56
N GLY A 243 12.56 23.86 -4.89
CA GLY A 243 11.70 24.92 -4.34
C GLY A 243 11.45 24.76 -2.84
N THR A 244 12.48 24.42 -2.06
CA THR A 244 12.48 24.73 -0.63
C THR A 244 12.47 26.24 -0.42
N ASP A 245 12.13 26.67 0.80
CA ASP A 245 12.52 28.02 1.22
C ASP A 245 14.03 28.09 1.42
N ALA A 246 14.76 28.59 0.41
CA ALA A 246 16.22 28.73 0.48
C ALA A 246 16.69 29.55 1.70
N ALA A 247 15.88 30.50 2.17
CA ALA A 247 16.21 31.29 3.36
C ALA A 247 16.09 30.47 4.65
N SER A 248 15.29 29.40 4.67
CA SER A 248 15.11 28.57 5.87
C SER A 248 16.28 27.62 6.14
N GLU A 249 17.09 27.29 5.12
CA GLU A 249 18.13 26.24 5.23
C GLU A 249 19.27 26.61 6.19
N SER A 250 19.54 27.91 6.35
CA SER A 250 20.59 28.42 7.24
C SER A 250 20.02 28.78 8.59
N GLY A 251 20.57 28.23 9.67
CA GLY A 251 20.22 28.62 11.05
C GLY A 251 20.39 30.13 11.31
N ALA A 252 21.28 30.82 10.58
CA ALA A 252 21.47 32.27 10.71
C ALA A 252 20.25 33.11 10.26
N SER A 253 19.35 32.53 9.48
CA SER A 253 18.13 33.19 9.00
C SER A 253 16.94 33.06 9.97
N TRP A 254 17.13 32.40 11.11
CA TRP A 254 16.12 32.19 12.13
C TRP A 254 16.34 33.14 13.31
N THR A 255 15.26 33.73 13.81
CA THR A 255 15.29 34.63 14.95
C THR A 255 15.04 33.86 16.25
N PRO A 256 15.93 33.93 17.26
CA PRO A 256 15.67 33.35 18.57
C PRO A 256 14.44 33.99 19.21
N ALA A 257 13.50 33.16 19.67
CA ALA A 257 12.26 33.57 20.33
C ALA A 257 12.11 33.00 21.75
N GLY A 258 13.08 32.23 22.23
CA GLY A 258 13.11 31.62 23.56
C GLY A 258 14.17 30.51 23.67
N ASP A 259 14.13 29.70 24.74
CA ASP A 259 15.03 28.55 24.87
C ASP A 259 14.76 27.52 23.75
N ARG A 260 15.72 27.41 22.82
CA ARG A 260 15.65 26.56 21.62
C ARG A 260 14.31 26.72 20.87
N LEU A 261 13.76 27.93 20.90
CA LEU A 261 12.57 28.34 20.18
C LEU A 261 12.99 29.39 19.16
N TYR A 262 12.60 29.20 17.90
CA TYR A 262 13.04 30.03 16.79
C TYR A 262 11.85 30.40 15.91
N SER A 263 11.91 31.55 15.26
CA SER A 263 10.92 31.98 14.26
C SER A 263 11.58 32.44 12.95
N HIS A 264 10.88 32.24 11.84
CA HIS A 264 11.32 32.64 10.51
C HIS A 264 10.10 33.13 9.69
N PRO A 265 10.22 34.26 8.97
CA PRO A 265 9.19 34.67 8.01
C PRO A 265 8.98 33.57 6.97
N TYR A 266 7.77 33.04 6.86
CA TYR A 266 7.48 31.91 5.99
C TYR A 266 6.06 32.05 5.43
N SER A 267 5.96 32.19 4.11
CA SER A 267 4.68 32.30 3.42
C SER A 267 4.20 30.90 3.02
N GLY A 268 3.45 30.27 3.92
CA GLY A 268 2.89 28.93 3.72
C GLY A 268 2.33 28.33 5.00
N LYS A 269 1.50 27.29 4.86
CA LYS A 269 1.10 26.40 5.95
C LYS A 269 1.56 25.00 5.61
N THR A 270 2.28 24.36 6.53
CA THR A 270 2.77 23.00 6.36
C THR A 270 2.86 22.29 7.69
N ALA A 271 2.54 20.99 7.67
CA ALA A 271 2.79 20.05 8.73
C ALA A 271 4.09 19.23 8.47
N ASN A 272 4.64 19.32 7.25
CA ASN A 272 5.86 18.68 6.82
C ASN A 272 7.06 19.63 7.03
N ALA A 273 7.68 19.57 8.20
CA ALA A 273 8.95 20.25 8.46
C ALA A 273 10.01 19.25 8.93
N CYS A 274 11.22 19.36 8.40
CA CYS A 274 12.34 18.52 8.80
C CYS A 274 13.54 19.37 9.22
N ILE A 275 14.36 18.79 10.09
CA ILE A 275 15.72 19.28 10.36
C ILE A 275 16.71 18.17 10.06
N GLU A 276 17.82 18.52 9.42
CA GLU A 276 18.92 17.61 9.09
C GLU A 276 20.13 18.00 9.94
N GLU A 277 20.61 17.09 10.79
CA GLU A 277 21.82 17.30 11.57
C GLU A 277 23.04 17.44 10.66
N ILE A 278 23.79 18.55 10.77
CA ILE A 278 24.92 18.85 9.89
C ILE A 278 26.05 17.83 10.03
N GLU A 279 26.29 17.34 11.25
CA GLU A 279 27.40 16.41 11.54
C GLU A 279 27.10 14.98 11.11
N THR A 280 25.85 14.52 11.26
CA THR A 280 25.47 13.11 11.10
C THR A 280 24.65 12.85 9.84
N GLY A 281 24.03 13.87 9.25
CA GLY A 281 23.02 13.75 8.20
C GLY A 281 21.68 13.19 8.69
N ARG A 282 21.50 12.99 10.01
CA ARG A 282 20.26 12.46 10.57
C ARG A 282 19.12 13.45 10.35
N VAL A 283 18.05 12.99 9.72
CA VAL A 283 16.81 13.77 9.55
C VAL A 283 15.87 13.51 10.73
N ILE A 284 15.35 14.59 11.32
CA ILE A 284 14.30 14.56 12.34
C ILE A 284 13.05 15.19 11.73
N ARG A 285 11.96 14.41 11.75
CA ARG A 285 10.62 14.88 11.41
C ARG A 285 10.08 15.70 12.58
N LEU A 286 9.84 17.00 12.39
CA LEU A 286 9.30 17.85 13.45
C LEU A 286 7.81 17.57 13.63
N PHE A 287 7.41 17.35 14.88
CA PHE A 287 6.00 17.12 15.22
C PHE A 287 5.18 18.41 15.01
N PRO A 288 4.17 18.40 14.14
CA PRO A 288 3.33 19.57 13.94
C PRO A 288 2.37 19.75 15.13
N VAL A 289 2.30 20.98 15.65
CA VAL A 289 1.37 21.33 16.74
C VAL A 289 0.31 22.31 16.24
N PRO A 290 -0.93 22.25 16.76
CA PRO A 290 -2.06 23.06 16.29
C PRO A 290 -1.98 24.54 16.67
N SER A 291 -1.14 24.93 17.64
CA SER A 291 -1.04 26.33 18.06
C SER A 291 0.36 26.74 18.50
N LEU A 292 0.65 28.04 18.32
CA LEU A 292 1.88 28.65 18.84
C LEU A 292 2.00 28.50 20.36
N LYS A 293 0.87 28.51 21.09
CA LYS A 293 0.85 28.34 22.55
C LYS A 293 1.43 26.98 22.94
N GLU A 294 1.00 25.90 22.31
CA GLU A 294 1.51 24.55 22.59
C GLU A 294 2.99 24.40 22.27
N LEU A 295 3.44 25.04 21.19
CA LEU A 295 4.87 25.09 20.85
C LEU A 295 5.68 25.81 21.94
N GLN A 296 5.23 26.99 22.35
CA GLN A 296 5.90 27.82 23.37
C GLN A 296 5.92 27.14 24.74
N THR A 297 4.83 26.47 25.12
CA THR A 297 4.76 25.73 26.39
C THR A 297 5.35 24.33 26.31
N ARG A 298 5.80 23.88 25.13
CA ARG A 298 6.30 22.51 24.86
C ARG A 298 5.38 21.43 25.42
N THR A 299 4.08 21.64 25.29
CA THR A 299 3.05 20.79 25.90
C THR A 299 1.85 20.72 24.96
N LEU A 300 1.41 19.50 24.65
CA LEU A 300 0.15 19.25 23.94
C LEU A 300 -1.01 19.38 24.92
N ILE A 301 -2.02 20.16 24.57
CA ILE A 301 -3.23 20.30 25.38
C ILE A 301 -4.14 19.10 25.09
N ASP A 302 -4.80 18.60 26.14
CA ASP A 302 -5.88 17.62 26.04
C ASP A 302 -7.05 18.27 25.26
N MET A 303 -7.28 17.78 24.04
CA MET A 303 -8.41 18.22 23.23
C MET A 303 -9.62 17.35 23.56
N SER A 304 -10.83 17.88 23.44
CA SER A 304 -12.04 17.20 23.92
C SER A 304 -12.29 15.78 23.36
N ASP A 305 -11.68 15.43 22.23
CA ASP A 305 -11.68 14.11 21.58
C ASP A 305 -10.35 13.34 21.74
N CYS A 306 -9.33 13.92 22.37
CA CYS A 306 -7.99 13.37 22.60
C CYS A 306 -7.63 13.38 24.10
N GLN A 307 -8.09 12.39 24.87
CA GLN A 307 -7.79 12.27 26.32
C GLN A 307 -6.30 11.92 26.62
N GLN A 308 -5.34 12.48 25.89
CA GLN A 308 -3.92 12.16 25.94
C GLN A 308 -2.99 13.38 25.76
N GLY A 309 -3.20 14.47 26.51
CA GLY A 309 -2.28 15.62 26.56
C GLY A 309 -0.96 15.36 27.34
N GLY A 310 0.01 16.26 27.24
CA GLY A 310 1.23 16.22 28.06
C GLY A 310 2.46 16.97 27.50
N PRO A 311 3.51 17.18 28.32
CA PRO A 311 4.78 17.75 27.89
C PRO A 311 5.47 16.92 26.78
N PHE A 312 6.20 17.58 25.87
CA PHE A 312 6.87 16.93 24.74
C PHE A 312 7.87 15.86 25.17
N ASP A 313 8.63 16.10 26.24
CA ASP A 313 9.61 15.16 26.78
C ASP A 313 8.95 13.86 27.29
N ARG A 314 7.81 13.97 27.96
CA ARG A 314 7.01 12.80 28.38
C ARG A 314 6.39 12.05 27.21
N LYS A 315 6.20 12.72 26.07
CA LYS A 315 5.61 12.16 24.84
C LYS A 315 6.66 11.66 23.85
N GLY A 316 7.96 11.85 24.12
CA GLY A 316 9.03 11.46 23.22
C GLY A 316 9.11 12.29 21.93
N ILE A 317 8.67 13.55 21.98
CA ILE A 317 8.74 14.48 20.85
C ILE A 317 10.07 15.25 20.92
N ASP A 318 10.98 14.94 19.99
CA ASP A 318 12.31 15.55 19.93
C ASP A 318 12.27 17.02 19.47
N GLY A 319 11.35 17.36 18.57
CA GLY A 319 11.19 18.71 18.04
C GLY A 319 9.81 18.90 17.45
N ALA A 320 9.38 20.16 17.35
CA ALA A 320 8.04 20.51 16.92
C ALA A 320 8.02 21.76 16.04
N VAL A 321 6.96 21.88 15.23
CA VAL A 321 6.73 23.00 14.30
C VAL A 321 5.31 23.54 14.43
N TYR A 322 5.18 24.86 14.31
CA TYR A 322 3.91 25.55 14.08
C TYR A 322 4.07 26.54 12.92
N THR A 323 3.11 26.56 12.00
CA THR A 323 3.07 27.55 10.90
C THR A 323 1.70 28.22 10.84
N ASP A 324 1.67 29.55 10.70
CA ASP A 324 0.41 30.32 10.66
C ASP A 324 0.05 30.88 9.27
N GLY A 325 0.87 30.63 8.26
CA GLY A 325 0.74 31.22 6.91
C GLY A 325 1.67 32.41 6.66
N THR A 326 2.27 32.97 7.71
CA THR A 326 3.19 34.12 7.65
C THR A 326 4.51 33.88 8.37
N THR A 327 4.50 33.01 9.38
CA THR A 327 5.66 32.68 10.22
C THR A 327 5.72 31.16 10.42
N ALA A 328 6.93 30.61 10.35
CA ALA A 328 7.26 29.29 10.86
C ALA A 328 7.94 29.45 12.22
N SER A 329 7.47 28.69 13.22
CA SER A 329 8.04 28.66 14.56
C SER A 329 8.45 27.23 14.92
N LEU A 330 9.67 27.05 15.42
CA LEU A 330 10.25 25.73 15.72
C LEU A 330 10.69 25.64 17.17
N ALA A 331 10.38 24.51 17.81
CA ALA A 331 11.00 24.09 19.05
C ALA A 331 11.98 22.94 18.76
N LEU A 332 13.27 23.15 19.05
CA LEU A 332 14.33 22.22 18.67
C LEU A 332 14.92 21.47 19.89
N PRO A 333 15.48 20.25 19.69
CA PRO A 333 16.14 19.50 20.75
C PRO A 333 17.49 20.12 21.12
N HIS A 334 18.21 20.66 20.13
CA HIS A 334 19.50 21.31 20.29
C HIS A 334 19.51 22.69 19.59
N PRO A 335 20.54 23.52 19.84
CA PRO A 335 20.67 24.81 19.16
C PRO A 335 20.63 24.68 17.62
N ILE A 336 19.99 25.64 16.95
CA ILE A 336 19.66 25.58 15.52
C ILE A 336 20.87 25.48 14.59
N GLU A 337 22.03 25.89 15.06
CA GLU A 337 23.32 25.90 14.35
C GLU A 337 23.82 24.49 14.05
N ARG A 338 23.25 23.47 14.72
CA ARG A 338 23.50 22.05 14.43
C ARG A 338 22.71 21.52 13.23
N TYR A 339 21.76 22.29 12.70
CA TYR A 339 20.76 21.80 11.76
C TYR A 339 20.70 22.61 10.47
N ARG A 340 20.34 21.92 9.37
CA ARG A 340 19.72 22.53 8.20
C ARG A 340 18.21 22.35 8.32
N VAL A 341 17.44 23.43 8.19
CA VAL A 341 15.98 23.34 8.24
C VAL A 341 15.42 23.18 6.82
N ARG A 342 14.49 22.24 6.64
CA ARG A 342 13.76 22.01 5.39
C ARG A 342 12.30 22.36 5.60
N LEU A 343 11.89 23.48 4.99
CA LEU A 343 10.49 23.87 4.85
C LEU A 343 10.08 23.79 3.38
N PRO A 344 9.06 22.99 3.02
CA PRO A 344 8.54 22.98 1.66
C PRO A 344 7.92 24.33 1.31
N LYS A 345 7.95 24.71 0.03
CA LYS A 345 7.06 25.75 -0.50
C LYS A 345 5.95 25.21 -1.40
N GLN A 346 5.97 23.93 -1.81
CA GLN A 346 4.82 23.31 -2.51
C GLN A 346 4.19 22.19 -1.74
N ASN A 347 2.94 22.05 -2.13
CA ASN A 347 2.11 20.91 -1.92
C ASN A 347 2.59 19.64 -2.65
N ARG A 348 3.10 19.76 -3.88
CA ARG A 348 3.34 18.62 -4.77
C ARG A 348 4.61 18.74 -5.61
N ALA A 349 5.18 17.58 -5.95
CA ALA A 349 6.27 17.45 -6.91
C ALA A 349 5.73 17.31 -8.33
N ILE A 350 4.87 16.32 -8.54
CA ILE A 350 4.29 15.99 -9.85
C ILE A 350 2.78 15.91 -9.70
N GLU A 351 2.06 16.62 -10.58
CA GLU A 351 0.62 16.53 -10.70
C GLU A 351 0.20 16.04 -12.09
N LEU A 352 -0.48 14.89 -12.14
CA LEU A 352 -1.03 14.31 -13.36
C LEU A 352 -2.56 14.33 -13.31
N SER A 353 -3.13 15.38 -13.90
CA SER A 353 -4.58 15.54 -14.04
C SER A 353 -5.01 15.31 -15.49
N ARG A 354 -5.82 14.27 -15.75
CA ARG A 354 -6.27 13.86 -17.09
C ARG A 354 -5.09 13.61 -18.03
N LYS A 355 -4.21 12.69 -17.65
CA LYS A 355 -3.00 12.30 -18.39
C LYS A 355 -2.96 10.79 -18.59
N GLN A 356 -2.28 10.36 -19.64
CA GLN A 356 -2.11 8.93 -19.92
C GLN A 356 -0.71 8.64 -20.42
N HIS A 357 -0.25 7.40 -20.23
CA HIS A 357 1.05 6.91 -20.71
C HIS A 357 2.24 7.68 -20.14
N ILE A 358 2.29 7.79 -18.81
CA ILE A 358 3.38 8.48 -18.09
C ILE A 358 4.25 7.46 -17.37
N GLN A 359 5.57 7.62 -17.49
CA GLN A 359 6.55 6.82 -16.76
C GLN A 359 7.40 7.77 -15.91
N ILE A 360 7.50 7.45 -14.62
CA ILE A 360 8.34 8.13 -13.64
C ILE A 360 9.32 7.07 -13.13
N ASP A 361 10.60 7.27 -13.40
CA ASP A 361 11.64 6.28 -13.15
C ASP A 361 12.89 6.93 -12.53
N GLY A 362 13.38 6.35 -11.43
CA GLY A 362 14.67 6.74 -10.85
C GLY A 362 14.71 8.12 -10.19
N LEU A 363 13.56 8.68 -9.78
CA LEU A 363 13.51 10.01 -9.14
C LEU A 363 13.53 9.92 -7.62
N GLN A 364 14.09 10.93 -6.97
CA GLN A 364 14.00 11.08 -5.51
C GLN A 364 13.17 12.31 -5.15
N PHE A 365 12.16 12.08 -4.31
CA PHE A 365 11.24 13.08 -3.76
C PHE A 365 11.57 13.30 -2.29
N ASN A 366 11.72 14.56 -1.89
CA ASN A 366 12.05 14.89 -0.51
C ASN A 366 11.22 16.08 -0.02
N HIS A 367 10.58 15.91 1.14
CA HIS A 367 10.00 16.99 1.93
C HIS A 367 8.84 17.76 1.27
N PHE A 368 7.94 17.13 0.51
CA PHE A 368 6.78 17.80 -0.09
C PHE A 368 5.55 17.88 0.83
N GLY A 369 4.85 19.02 0.82
CA GLY A 369 3.52 19.14 1.44
C GLY A 369 3.20 20.48 2.10
N THR A 370 2.82 21.50 1.32
CA THR A 370 2.18 22.73 1.80
C THR A 370 0.68 22.76 1.49
N GLY A 371 -0.19 22.47 2.46
CA GLY A 371 -1.64 22.67 2.33
C GLY A 371 -2.46 21.39 2.25
N GLU A 372 -3.63 21.46 1.61
CA GLU A 372 -4.57 20.32 1.52
C GLU A 372 -4.11 19.27 0.50
N GLN A 373 -4.30 17.99 0.81
CA GLN A 373 -3.91 16.87 -0.07
C GLN A 373 -2.46 16.98 -0.57
N SER A 374 -1.58 17.37 0.35
CA SER A 374 -0.13 17.40 0.24
C SER A 374 0.40 16.02 -0.11
N THR A 375 1.12 15.92 -1.22
CA THR A 375 1.66 14.63 -1.68
C THR A 375 2.85 14.84 -2.61
N ALA A 376 3.81 13.93 -2.67
CA ALA A 376 4.86 14.02 -3.70
C ALA A 376 4.27 13.87 -5.11
N ILE A 377 3.46 12.84 -5.35
CA ILE A 377 2.82 12.59 -6.65
C ILE A 377 1.30 12.55 -6.52
N TYR A 378 0.62 13.44 -7.24
CA TYR A 378 -0.84 13.48 -7.32
C TYR A 378 -1.34 12.98 -8.68
N LEU A 379 -2.20 11.98 -8.67
CA LEU A 379 -2.84 11.41 -9.86
C LEU A 379 -4.35 11.66 -9.81
N ALA A 380 -4.91 12.31 -10.83
CA ALA A 380 -6.36 12.52 -10.94
C ALA A 380 -6.88 12.23 -12.36
N ASN A 381 -7.75 11.23 -12.47
CA ASN A 381 -8.32 10.76 -13.75
C ASN A 381 -7.24 10.47 -14.80
N SER A 382 -6.16 9.81 -14.39
CA SER A 382 -4.98 9.56 -15.21
C SER A 382 -4.66 8.08 -15.25
N SER A 383 -4.44 7.52 -16.44
CA SER A 383 -4.31 6.06 -16.64
C SER A 383 -2.98 5.69 -17.27
N ASP A 384 -2.60 4.41 -17.24
CA ASP A 384 -1.33 3.93 -17.81
C ASP A 384 -0.12 4.68 -17.24
N VAL A 385 -0.06 4.78 -15.92
CA VAL A 385 1.04 5.44 -15.21
C VAL A 385 1.91 4.40 -14.52
N LEU A 386 3.21 4.47 -14.78
CA LEU A 386 4.26 3.71 -14.11
C LEU A 386 5.07 4.64 -13.19
N ILE A 387 5.26 4.22 -11.95
CA ILE A 387 6.15 4.84 -10.97
C ILE A 387 7.09 3.76 -10.47
N GLN A 388 8.37 3.85 -10.83
CA GLN A 388 9.34 2.82 -10.49
C GLN A 388 10.73 3.34 -10.10
N ASN A 389 11.48 2.53 -9.36
CA ASN A 389 12.85 2.84 -8.94
C ASN A 389 13.00 4.20 -8.22
N CYS A 390 11.91 4.74 -7.68
CA CYS A 390 11.91 6.05 -7.02
C CYS A 390 12.16 5.92 -5.52
N GLN A 391 12.68 7.00 -4.94
CA GLN A 391 12.87 7.16 -3.50
C GLN A 391 11.98 8.28 -3.00
N PHE A 392 11.23 8.03 -1.93
CA PHE A 392 10.32 8.99 -1.32
C PHE A 392 10.69 9.17 0.15
N HIS A 393 11.11 10.37 0.53
CA HIS A 393 11.67 10.63 1.85
C HIS A 393 10.95 11.79 2.54
N TYR A 394 10.30 11.48 3.66
CA TYR A 394 9.73 12.48 4.55
C TYR A 394 8.78 13.43 3.82
N ASP A 395 7.91 12.90 2.96
CA ASP A 395 6.81 13.63 2.36
C ASP A 395 5.59 13.58 3.29
N ASP A 396 4.63 14.48 3.11
CA ASP A 396 3.41 14.46 3.96
C ASP A 396 2.52 13.24 3.62
N CYS A 397 2.35 13.00 2.32
CA CYS A 397 1.89 11.74 1.73
C CYS A 397 2.74 11.48 0.48
N PHE A 398 2.98 10.22 0.12
CA PHE A 398 3.86 9.91 -0.99
C PHE A 398 3.14 9.95 -2.34
N ILE A 399 2.09 9.14 -2.52
CA ILE A 399 1.34 9.05 -3.77
C ILE A 399 -0.17 9.11 -3.47
N TYR A 400 -0.88 10.06 -4.07
CA TYR A 400 -2.33 10.18 -3.95
C TYR A 400 -3.03 9.90 -5.28
N VAL A 401 -4.07 9.05 -5.26
CA VAL A 401 -4.78 8.59 -6.47
C VAL A 401 -6.25 8.92 -6.40
N LYS A 402 -6.77 9.66 -7.40
CA LYS A 402 -8.14 10.15 -7.41
C LYS A 402 -8.89 9.92 -8.73
N GLY A 403 -10.17 9.55 -8.61
CA GLY A 403 -11.08 9.40 -9.74
C GLY A 403 -10.78 8.15 -10.56
N GLN A 404 -10.94 8.24 -11.88
CA GLN A 404 -10.73 7.11 -12.78
C GLN A 404 -9.28 7.03 -13.24
N CYS A 405 -8.45 6.34 -12.45
CA CYS A 405 -7.05 6.06 -12.80
C CYS A 405 -6.87 4.57 -13.08
N ASP A 406 -6.89 4.17 -14.35
CA ASP A 406 -6.78 2.77 -14.76
C ASP A 406 -5.32 2.36 -15.03
N ARG A 407 -5.00 1.09 -14.80
CA ARG A 407 -3.70 0.48 -15.13
C ARG A 407 -2.49 1.20 -14.51
N LEU A 408 -2.60 1.57 -13.24
CA LEU A 408 -1.49 2.12 -12.47
C LEU A 408 -0.50 1.02 -12.06
N THR A 409 0.80 1.30 -12.10
CA THR A 409 1.85 0.41 -11.60
C THR A 409 2.84 1.19 -10.77
N ILE A 410 2.97 0.82 -9.50
CA ILE A 410 3.88 1.40 -8.53
C ILE A 410 4.80 0.27 -8.07
N GLN A 411 6.05 0.26 -8.52
CA GLN A 411 6.93 -0.87 -8.28
C GLN A 411 8.37 -0.49 -7.96
N ASP A 412 9.09 -1.35 -7.23
CA ASP A 412 10.53 -1.20 -7.05
C ASP A 412 10.92 0.17 -6.42
N ASN A 413 10.02 0.80 -5.64
CA ASN A 413 10.26 2.08 -4.97
C ASN A 413 10.58 1.90 -3.48
N HIS A 414 11.22 2.89 -2.89
CA HIS A 414 11.46 2.99 -1.44
C HIS A 414 10.73 4.19 -0.85
N PHE A 415 9.88 3.94 0.14
CA PHE A 415 9.13 4.94 0.89
C PHE A 415 9.63 4.96 2.33
N ARG A 416 10.02 6.14 2.82
CA ARG A 416 10.56 6.29 4.17
C ARG A 416 10.05 7.53 4.88
N ASP A 417 9.62 7.35 6.12
CA ASP A 417 9.41 8.42 7.09
C ASP A 417 10.07 8.09 8.44
N ALA A 418 9.88 8.94 9.45
CA ALA A 418 10.44 8.80 10.79
C ALA A 418 9.43 9.24 11.88
N ILE A 419 8.19 8.74 11.79
CA ILE A 419 7.08 9.14 12.67
C ILE A 419 6.61 8.06 13.65
N LEU A 420 7.29 6.91 13.71
CA LEU A 420 6.89 5.78 14.57
C LEU A 420 6.89 6.07 16.08
N ASP A 421 7.61 7.09 16.54
CA ASP A 421 7.70 7.43 17.96
C ASP A 421 6.72 8.53 18.38
N TRP A 422 5.93 9.06 17.43
CA TRP A 422 4.95 10.10 17.68
C TRP A 422 3.76 9.56 18.50
N PRO A 423 3.07 10.42 19.29
CA PRO A 423 1.94 10.00 20.12
C PRO A 423 0.73 9.57 19.26
N PHE A 424 0.46 8.26 19.24
CA PHE A 424 -0.57 7.66 18.39
C PHE A 424 -1.95 8.26 18.61
N GLY A 425 -2.41 8.37 19.86
CA GLY A 425 -3.71 8.93 20.21
C GLY A 425 -3.86 10.36 19.73
N TYR A 426 -2.81 11.18 19.80
CA TYR A 426 -2.87 12.55 19.30
C TYR A 426 -2.92 12.60 17.77
N MET A 427 -2.20 11.71 17.09
CA MET A 427 -2.22 11.61 15.62
C MET A 427 -3.58 11.16 15.08
N LYS A 428 -4.33 10.35 15.83
CA LYS A 428 -5.68 9.86 15.44
C LYS A 428 -6.84 10.83 15.76
N CYS A 429 -6.60 11.94 16.45
CA CYS A 429 -7.70 12.80 16.91
C CYS A 429 -8.09 13.90 15.92
N SER A 430 -9.39 14.02 15.67
CA SER A 430 -9.98 14.93 14.66
C SER A 430 -9.70 16.41 14.89
N SER A 431 -9.36 16.80 16.12
CA SER A 431 -9.00 18.17 16.50
C SER A 431 -7.49 18.44 16.56
N GLY A 432 -6.65 17.41 16.37
CA GLY A 432 -5.20 17.50 16.33
C GLY A 432 -4.66 17.65 14.91
N VAL A 433 -3.60 16.92 14.60
CA VAL A 433 -3.02 16.82 13.25
C VAL A 433 -3.52 15.58 12.48
N SER A 434 -4.65 15.02 12.90
CA SER A 434 -5.30 13.88 12.24
C SER A 434 -5.67 14.21 10.79
N GLY A 435 -5.59 13.18 9.94
CA GLY A 435 -5.87 13.26 8.51
C GLY A 435 -4.70 13.74 7.64
N PHE A 436 -3.65 14.35 8.22
CA PHE A 436 -2.40 14.62 7.48
C PHE A 436 -1.48 13.40 7.42
N PHE A 437 -1.39 12.67 8.54
CA PHE A 437 -0.40 11.60 8.71
C PHE A 437 -0.97 10.19 8.72
N GLU A 438 -2.30 10.02 8.73
CA GLU A 438 -2.95 8.71 8.49
C GLU A 438 -2.86 8.31 7.00
N GLY A 439 -1.73 8.66 6.37
CA GLY A 439 -1.38 8.34 5.01
C GLY A 439 -0.36 7.21 4.95
N GLY A 440 -0.23 6.60 3.78
CA GLY A 440 0.79 5.59 3.50
C GLY A 440 1.55 5.88 2.21
N ALA A 441 2.27 4.86 1.72
CA ALA A 441 3.00 4.91 0.46
C ALA A 441 2.08 5.22 -0.74
N VAL A 442 0.85 4.74 -0.69
CA VAL A 442 -0.20 5.12 -1.65
C VAL A 442 -1.52 5.31 -0.91
N ASN A 443 -2.23 6.38 -1.26
CA ASN A 443 -3.56 6.68 -0.76
C ASN A 443 -4.56 6.82 -1.91
N VAL A 444 -5.53 5.92 -1.93
CA VAL A 444 -6.64 5.94 -2.88
C VAL A 444 -7.77 6.84 -2.35
N ASP A 445 -8.26 7.78 -3.15
CA ASP A 445 -9.35 8.71 -2.80
C ASP A 445 -10.65 7.96 -2.51
N ALA A 446 -11.47 8.54 -1.62
CA ALA A 446 -12.77 8.04 -1.21
C ALA A 446 -13.66 7.52 -2.35
N ARG A 447 -13.60 8.14 -3.54
CA ARG A 447 -14.43 7.80 -4.71
C ARG A 447 -13.60 7.32 -5.90
N TYR A 448 -12.39 6.81 -5.67
CA TYR A 448 -11.62 6.16 -6.72
C TYR A 448 -12.44 5.08 -7.43
N SER A 449 -12.34 5.05 -8.75
CA SER A 449 -13.09 4.15 -9.62
C SER A 449 -12.23 3.52 -10.71
N GLY A 450 -10.91 3.66 -10.60
CA GLY A 450 -9.97 3.05 -11.53
C GLY A 450 -9.84 1.54 -11.33
N ARG A 451 -9.31 0.86 -12.35
CA ARG A 451 -9.10 -0.59 -12.37
C ARG A 451 -7.66 -0.95 -12.69
N GLY A 452 -7.11 -1.96 -12.02
CA GLY A 452 -5.77 -2.49 -12.28
C GLY A 452 -4.64 -1.67 -11.64
N LEU A 453 -4.82 -1.25 -10.38
CA LEU A 453 -3.73 -0.74 -9.54
C LEU A 453 -2.83 -1.91 -9.14
N VAL A 454 -1.56 -1.86 -9.52
CA VAL A 454 -0.55 -2.85 -9.14
C VAL A 454 0.53 -2.17 -8.30
N PHE A 455 0.69 -2.61 -7.05
CA PHE A 455 1.71 -2.13 -6.12
C PHE A 455 2.61 -3.29 -5.71
N ARG A 456 3.85 -3.35 -6.23
CA ARG A 456 4.71 -4.53 -6.04
C ARG A 456 6.19 -4.25 -5.82
N ARG A 457 6.88 -5.12 -5.08
CA ARG A 457 8.34 -5.03 -4.87
C ARG A 457 8.81 -3.69 -4.29
N ASN A 458 7.95 -2.99 -3.57
CA ASN A 458 8.31 -1.75 -2.89
C ASN A 458 8.79 -2.04 -1.47
N VAL A 459 9.58 -1.11 -0.93
CA VAL A 459 10.01 -1.09 0.47
C VAL A 459 9.35 0.10 1.16
N ILE A 460 8.69 -0.12 2.31
CA ILE A 460 8.02 0.93 3.09
C ILE A 460 8.52 0.88 4.54
N GLU A 461 8.98 2.01 5.06
CA GLU A 461 9.60 2.07 6.39
C GLU A 461 9.21 3.34 7.17
N GLY A 462 8.89 3.17 8.44
CA GLY A 462 8.80 4.29 9.38
C GLY A 462 7.56 5.17 9.23
N VAL A 463 6.53 4.67 8.56
CA VAL A 463 5.28 5.38 8.23
C VAL A 463 4.19 5.17 9.28
N PHE A 464 3.10 5.92 9.19
CA PHE A 464 1.95 5.70 10.05
C PHE A 464 1.15 4.47 9.59
N ASP A 465 0.51 4.56 8.42
CA ASP A 465 -0.09 3.43 7.72
C ASP A 465 0.81 3.01 6.55
N GLY A 466 0.82 1.72 6.21
CA GLY A 466 1.61 1.26 5.07
C GLY A 466 1.02 1.71 3.74
N VAL A 467 -0.24 1.34 3.45
CA VAL A 467 -0.97 1.72 2.22
C VAL A 467 -2.48 1.74 2.42
N HIS A 468 -3.18 2.59 1.65
CA HIS A 468 -4.65 2.58 1.52
C HIS A 468 -5.04 2.24 0.09
N LEU A 469 -5.59 1.05 -0.12
CA LEU A 469 -5.77 0.48 -1.46
C LEU A 469 -7.18 0.63 -2.03
N THR A 470 -8.16 0.97 -1.21
CA THR A 470 -9.58 0.87 -1.56
C THR A 470 -10.35 2.16 -1.28
N PRO A 471 -11.34 2.50 -2.10
CA PRO A 471 -12.21 3.65 -1.88
C PRO A 471 -13.20 3.38 -0.74
N TRP A 472 -13.33 4.29 0.22
CA TRP A 472 -14.27 4.14 1.35
C TRP A 472 -15.67 4.76 1.12
N ARG A 473 -15.95 5.29 -0.08
CA ARG A 473 -17.30 5.65 -0.51
C ARG A 473 -17.70 4.85 -1.75
N GLU A 474 -19.01 4.64 -1.86
CA GLU A 474 -19.57 3.87 -2.97
C GLU A 474 -19.19 4.50 -4.31
N ASN A 475 -18.83 3.65 -5.26
CA ASN A 475 -18.42 4.00 -6.61
C ASN A 475 -18.99 3.00 -7.63
N ASN A 476 -18.86 3.34 -8.91
CA ASN A 476 -19.47 2.59 -10.02
C ASN A 476 -18.55 1.53 -10.65
N ALA A 477 -17.36 1.26 -10.09
CA ALA A 477 -16.45 0.27 -10.67
C ALA A 477 -17.00 -1.15 -10.47
N ARG A 478 -17.08 -1.95 -11.54
CA ARG A 478 -17.53 -3.36 -11.47
C ARG A 478 -16.65 -4.19 -10.52
N THR A 479 -15.33 -4.05 -10.67
CA THR A 479 -14.27 -4.52 -9.78
C THR A 479 -13.09 -3.53 -9.85
N GLN A 480 -12.26 -3.41 -8.81
CA GLN A 480 -11.04 -2.58 -8.83
C GLN A 480 -9.80 -3.33 -9.34
N GLU A 481 -9.75 -4.67 -9.21
CA GLU A 481 -8.62 -5.47 -9.70
C GLU A 481 -7.26 -5.02 -9.13
N THR A 482 -7.24 -4.69 -7.84
CA THR A 482 -6.06 -4.16 -7.14
C THR A 482 -5.14 -5.30 -6.69
N ASP A 483 -3.84 -5.17 -6.99
CA ASP A 483 -2.79 -6.10 -6.58
C ASP A 483 -1.79 -5.43 -5.65
N PHE A 484 -1.51 -6.06 -4.52
CA PHE A 484 -0.46 -5.65 -3.59
C PHE A 484 0.42 -6.86 -3.26
N TYR A 485 1.61 -6.95 -3.85
CA TYR A 485 2.45 -8.14 -3.69
C TYR A 485 3.95 -7.96 -3.72
N GLU A 486 4.68 -8.89 -3.12
CA GLU A 486 6.16 -8.86 -3.05
C GLU A 486 6.73 -7.61 -2.39
N ASN A 487 5.93 -6.88 -1.59
CA ASN A 487 6.39 -5.70 -0.87
C ASN A 487 7.02 -6.09 0.47
N ARG A 488 7.92 -5.22 0.94
CA ARG A 488 8.49 -5.31 2.29
C ARG A 488 8.10 -4.08 3.10
N LEU A 489 7.46 -4.30 4.24
CA LEU A 489 7.04 -3.26 5.16
C LEU A 489 7.75 -3.49 6.49
N SER A 490 8.37 -2.46 7.03
CA SER A 490 9.08 -2.53 8.31
C SER A 490 8.81 -1.29 9.13
N GLY A 491 8.04 -1.45 10.21
CA GLY A 491 7.65 -0.35 11.07
C GLY A 491 6.53 0.49 10.45
N CYS A 492 5.31 0.18 10.84
CA CYS A 492 4.13 1.02 10.63
C CYS A 492 3.50 1.32 11.99
N LEU A 493 3.10 2.56 12.26
CA LEU A 493 2.55 2.88 13.58
C LEU A 493 1.17 2.26 13.80
N ASP A 494 0.35 2.15 12.75
CA ASP A 494 -0.99 1.55 12.78
C ASP A 494 -1.11 0.30 11.89
N ASP A 495 -1.75 0.38 10.73
CA ASP A 495 -2.05 -0.75 9.85
C ASP A 495 -0.97 -0.91 8.74
N PHE A 496 -0.57 -2.15 8.41
CA PHE A 496 0.32 -2.38 7.24
C PHE A 496 -0.40 -2.12 5.92
N VAL A 497 -1.64 -2.58 5.81
CA VAL A 497 -2.42 -2.52 4.58
C VAL A 497 -3.86 -2.25 4.96
N GLU A 498 -4.44 -1.17 4.44
CA GLU A 498 -5.87 -0.91 4.54
C GLU A 498 -6.58 -1.27 3.23
N CYS A 499 -7.51 -2.21 3.35
CA CYS A 499 -8.50 -2.55 2.33
C CYS A 499 -9.91 -2.20 2.80
N ASP A 500 -10.00 -1.15 3.61
CA ASP A 500 -11.25 -0.65 4.19
C ASP A 500 -12.02 0.14 3.12
N GLY A 501 -13.33 -0.09 3.04
CA GLY A 501 -14.17 0.39 1.95
C GLY A 501 -14.44 -0.67 0.88
N PHE A 502 -14.74 -0.22 -0.34
CA PHE A 502 -15.19 -1.04 -1.46
C PHE A 502 -14.01 -1.80 -2.09
N SER A 503 -13.77 -3.02 -1.59
CA SER A 503 -12.64 -3.89 -1.93
C SER A 503 -13.07 -4.99 -2.93
N ARG A 504 -13.45 -4.58 -4.14
CA ARG A 504 -13.96 -5.51 -5.17
C ARG A 504 -12.80 -6.13 -5.94
N ASN A 505 -12.52 -7.40 -5.64
CA ASN A 505 -11.45 -8.20 -6.24
C ASN A 505 -10.03 -7.66 -5.94
N THR A 506 -9.76 -7.40 -4.66
CA THR A 506 -8.43 -6.99 -4.15
C THR A 506 -7.60 -8.22 -3.77
N ARG A 507 -6.31 -8.22 -4.14
CA ARG A 507 -5.37 -9.34 -3.97
C ARG A 507 -4.11 -8.89 -3.24
N ILE A 508 -3.86 -9.44 -2.06
CA ILE A 508 -2.71 -9.12 -1.20
C ILE A 508 -1.87 -10.39 -1.05
N PHE A 509 -0.67 -10.45 -1.61
CA PHE A 509 0.09 -11.71 -1.56
C PHE A 509 1.61 -11.61 -1.56
N ASN A 510 2.30 -12.61 -1.04
CA ASN A 510 3.77 -12.68 -1.01
C ASN A 510 4.46 -11.46 -0.38
N ASN A 511 3.81 -10.75 0.55
CA ASN A 511 4.42 -9.61 1.24
C ASN A 511 5.11 -10.05 2.53
N VAL A 512 6.16 -9.32 2.92
CA VAL A 512 6.81 -9.46 4.23
C VAL A 512 6.61 -8.19 5.02
N MET A 513 5.81 -8.28 6.08
CA MET A 513 5.39 -7.14 6.86
C MET A 513 5.75 -7.35 8.32
N GLU A 514 6.54 -6.43 8.88
CA GLU A 514 7.22 -6.60 10.16
C GLU A 514 7.06 -5.37 11.05
N ARG A 515 6.58 -5.58 12.28
CA ARG A 515 6.36 -4.55 13.32
C ARG A 515 5.32 -3.49 12.94
N SER A 516 4.07 -3.72 13.35
CA SER A 516 3.01 -2.72 13.32
C SER A 516 2.17 -2.73 14.59
N LEU A 517 1.19 -1.83 14.73
CA LEU A 517 0.12 -2.09 15.69
C LEU A 517 -0.73 -3.24 15.17
N THR A 518 -1.21 -3.13 13.93
CA THR A 518 -2.13 -4.09 13.31
C THR A 518 -1.67 -4.46 11.91
N GLY A 519 -1.98 -5.68 11.47
CA GLY A 519 -1.54 -6.19 10.17
C GLY A 519 -2.35 -5.67 8.99
N ILE A 520 -3.15 -6.53 8.37
CA ILE A 520 -4.02 -6.19 7.25
C ILE A 520 -5.41 -5.79 7.77
N SER A 521 -5.86 -4.57 7.51
CA SER A 521 -7.22 -4.12 7.77
C SER A 521 -8.16 -4.45 6.62
N VAL A 522 -9.26 -5.09 6.99
CA VAL A 522 -10.44 -5.40 6.18
C VAL A 522 -11.70 -5.05 6.99
N ALA A 523 -11.66 -3.90 7.68
CA ALA A 523 -12.64 -3.36 8.63
C ALA A 523 -13.27 -2.05 8.13
N GLN A 524 -13.93 -2.03 6.96
CA GLN A 524 -14.59 -3.17 6.35
C GLN A 524 -14.24 -3.29 4.88
N ALA A 525 -13.77 -4.46 4.43
CA ALA A 525 -13.57 -4.75 3.01
C ALA A 525 -14.93 -5.09 2.37
N LEU A 526 -15.70 -4.06 2.02
CA LEU A 526 -17.03 -4.12 1.42
C LEU A 526 -17.00 -4.80 0.06
N ASP A 527 -18.13 -5.43 -0.26
CA ASP A 527 -18.44 -6.17 -1.49
C ASP A 527 -17.60 -7.43 -1.73
N GLY A 528 -16.28 -7.36 -1.60
CA GLY A 528 -15.37 -8.45 -1.93
C GLY A 528 -15.45 -8.89 -3.40
N PRO A 529 -14.83 -10.02 -3.78
CA PRO A 529 -13.95 -10.81 -2.93
C PRO A 529 -12.65 -10.08 -2.57
N THR A 530 -12.07 -10.39 -1.42
CA THR A 530 -10.73 -9.94 -1.03
C THR A 530 -9.87 -11.15 -0.65
N PHE A 531 -8.67 -11.22 -1.21
CA PHE A 531 -7.74 -12.35 -1.05
C PHE A 531 -6.48 -11.91 -0.31
N SER A 532 -6.06 -12.70 0.69
CA SER A 532 -4.76 -12.60 1.36
C SER A 532 -4.03 -13.94 1.26
N LEU A 533 -2.91 -13.99 0.55
CA LEU A 533 -2.21 -15.23 0.21
C LEU A 533 -0.73 -15.16 0.55
N TYR A 534 -0.15 -16.15 1.23
CA TYR A 534 1.32 -16.24 1.38
C TYR A 534 2.00 -15.00 1.97
N ASN A 535 1.27 -14.21 2.79
CA ASN A 535 1.88 -13.06 3.46
C ASN A 535 2.53 -13.49 4.77
N VAL A 536 3.67 -12.90 5.06
CA VAL A 536 4.29 -12.91 6.38
C VAL A 536 3.87 -11.64 7.12
N ILE A 537 3.25 -11.81 8.29
CA ILE A 537 2.78 -10.73 9.15
C ILE A 537 3.40 -10.93 10.54
N GLY A 538 4.56 -10.30 10.74
CA GLY A 538 5.39 -10.45 11.93
C GLY A 538 5.26 -9.27 12.90
N ASN A 539 5.23 -9.59 14.19
CA ASN A 539 5.37 -8.66 15.31
C ASN A 539 4.37 -7.49 15.33
N CYS A 540 3.11 -7.74 14.98
CA CYS A 540 2.01 -6.84 15.33
C CYS A 540 1.92 -6.68 16.88
N GLY A 541 1.72 -5.46 17.35
CA GLY A 541 1.73 -5.08 18.77
C GLY A 541 3.10 -4.66 19.31
N VAL A 542 4.17 -4.69 18.49
CA VAL A 542 5.55 -4.35 18.93
C VAL A 542 5.96 -2.95 18.45
N VAL A 543 5.06 -1.98 18.61
CA VAL A 543 5.25 -0.56 18.28
C VAL A 543 4.86 0.34 19.45
N SER A 544 5.26 1.61 19.38
CA SER A 544 5.01 2.59 20.46
C SER A 544 3.51 2.76 20.76
N ALA A 545 2.64 2.67 19.74
CA ALA A 545 1.18 2.75 19.87
C ALA A 545 0.60 1.66 20.79
N ALA A 546 1.16 0.45 20.79
CA ALA A 546 0.72 -0.64 21.68
C ALA A 546 1.30 -0.49 23.08
N GLN A 547 2.55 -0.04 23.19
CA GLN A 547 3.28 0.05 24.46
C GLN A 547 2.84 1.20 25.35
N ARG A 548 2.35 2.30 24.76
CA ARG A 548 2.02 3.54 25.49
C ARG A 548 0.52 3.76 25.73
N GLU A 549 -0.35 3.07 24.98
CA GLU A 549 -1.77 3.45 24.88
C GLU A 549 -2.77 2.30 25.09
N GLU A 550 -2.37 1.19 25.69
CA GLU A 550 -3.26 0.04 25.98
C GLU A 550 -3.93 -0.58 24.73
N ASN A 551 -3.32 -0.41 23.56
CA ASN A 551 -3.78 -1.04 22.32
C ASN A 551 -3.20 -2.45 22.17
N TYR A 552 -4.04 -3.40 21.73
CA TYR A 552 -3.61 -4.76 21.41
C TYR A 552 -3.34 -4.90 19.92
N GLY A 553 -2.20 -5.47 19.55
CA GLY A 553 -1.85 -5.78 18.17
C GLY A 553 -2.29 -7.17 17.72
N TYR A 554 -2.61 -7.29 16.42
CA TYR A 554 -3.14 -8.51 15.81
C TYR A 554 -2.98 -8.46 14.28
N PRO A 555 -2.84 -9.62 13.59
CA PRO A 555 -2.42 -9.64 12.18
C PRO A 555 -3.53 -9.29 11.18
N PHE A 556 -4.80 -9.39 11.56
CA PHE A 556 -5.92 -9.07 10.69
C PHE A 556 -7.01 -8.31 11.44
N LYS A 557 -7.37 -7.13 10.93
CA LYS A 557 -8.45 -6.31 11.46
C LYS A 557 -9.70 -6.49 10.62
N THR A 558 -10.56 -7.42 11.08
CA THR A 558 -11.80 -7.81 10.39
C THR A 558 -13.05 -7.24 11.09
N ASN A 559 -12.92 -6.09 11.72
CA ASN A 559 -13.98 -5.53 12.56
C ASN A 559 -15.11 -4.90 11.72
N GLY A 560 -16.35 -5.18 12.10
CA GLY A 560 -17.53 -4.55 11.52
C GLY A 560 -17.76 -3.09 11.93
N GLY A 561 -18.49 -2.36 11.10
CA GLY A 561 -18.96 -1.00 11.36
C GLY A 561 -20.19 -0.94 12.29
N GLU A 562 -20.54 0.27 12.71
CA GLU A 562 -21.71 0.54 13.56
C GLU A 562 -22.93 0.85 12.69
N GLY A 563 -23.79 -0.13 12.39
CA GLY A 563 -24.95 0.06 11.50
C GLY A 563 -25.82 -1.19 11.26
N ALA A 564 -26.96 -1.00 10.57
CA ALA A 564 -27.94 -2.06 10.24
C ALA A 564 -27.54 -2.91 9.02
N GLU A 565 -26.63 -2.40 8.21
CA GLU A 565 -25.90 -3.15 7.19
C GLU A 565 -24.43 -2.83 7.34
N ILE A 566 -23.61 -3.43 6.49
CA ILE A 566 -22.17 -3.24 6.37
C ILE A 566 -21.43 -4.26 7.25
N GLY A 567 -21.00 -5.33 6.58
CA GLY A 567 -19.99 -6.31 6.96
C GLY A 567 -19.04 -6.45 5.77
N SER A 568 -17.85 -7.02 5.96
CA SER A 568 -16.97 -7.28 4.81
C SER A 568 -17.63 -8.26 3.82
N GLY A 569 -17.30 -8.17 2.54
CA GLY A 569 -17.69 -9.14 1.52
C GLY A 569 -17.03 -10.50 1.76
N PRO A 570 -17.03 -11.41 0.77
CA PRO A 570 -16.29 -12.66 0.86
C PRO A 570 -14.78 -12.42 1.05
N LEU A 571 -14.20 -13.01 2.09
CA LEU A 571 -12.78 -12.94 2.45
C LEU A 571 -12.13 -14.32 2.37
N PHE A 572 -10.90 -14.37 1.84
CA PHE A 572 -10.14 -15.60 1.63
C PHE A 572 -8.70 -15.43 2.13
N PHE A 573 -8.35 -16.09 3.24
CA PHE A 573 -7.02 -16.06 3.83
C PHE A 573 -6.36 -17.42 3.65
N TYR A 574 -5.38 -17.50 2.75
CA TYR A 574 -4.67 -18.75 2.45
C TYR A 574 -3.17 -18.63 2.69
N HIS A 575 -2.54 -19.63 3.29
CA HIS A 575 -1.08 -19.67 3.40
C HIS A 575 -0.44 -18.45 4.08
N ASN A 576 -1.15 -17.68 4.90
CA ASN A 576 -0.52 -16.58 5.64
C ASN A 576 0.23 -17.14 6.86
N THR A 577 1.35 -16.52 7.20
CA THR A 577 2.07 -16.78 8.46
C THR A 577 2.03 -15.53 9.32
N ALA A 578 1.38 -15.62 10.47
CA ALA A 578 1.36 -14.56 11.46
C ALA A 578 2.06 -14.99 12.74
N TYR A 579 2.97 -14.15 13.22
CA TYR A 579 3.68 -14.34 14.48
C TYR A 579 3.85 -13.01 15.19
N THR A 580 3.90 -13.04 16.51
CA THR A 580 4.29 -11.87 17.29
C THR A 580 4.99 -12.26 18.59
N SER A 581 5.98 -11.47 18.98
CA SER A 581 6.69 -11.57 20.25
C SER A 581 6.02 -10.79 21.39
N ASP A 582 4.94 -10.04 21.13
CA ASP A 582 4.21 -9.30 22.18
C ASP A 582 3.57 -10.30 23.16
N PRO A 583 3.97 -10.34 24.45
CA PRO A 583 3.42 -11.28 25.43
C PRO A 583 1.92 -11.12 25.67
N ASN A 584 1.33 -9.97 25.32
CA ASN A 584 -0.11 -9.71 25.43
C ASN A 584 -0.84 -9.98 24.11
N SER A 585 -0.19 -10.55 23.10
CA SER A 585 -0.83 -10.75 21.80
C SER A 585 -1.80 -11.93 21.79
N ARG A 586 -2.71 -11.88 20.82
CA ARG A 586 -3.53 -13.00 20.39
C ARG A 586 -3.10 -13.38 18.98
N ALA A 587 -3.18 -14.66 18.63
CA ALA A 587 -2.90 -15.08 17.26
C ALA A 587 -3.87 -14.42 16.27
N LEU A 588 -5.14 -14.30 16.69
CA LEU A 588 -6.20 -13.58 16.00
C LEU A 588 -7.08 -12.87 17.03
N LEU A 589 -7.49 -11.64 16.74
CA LEU A 589 -8.43 -10.86 17.55
C LEU A 589 -9.56 -10.32 16.67
N VAL A 590 -10.80 -10.63 17.03
CA VAL A 590 -11.99 -10.09 16.36
C VAL A 590 -12.90 -9.43 17.38
N LYS A 591 -13.00 -8.11 17.26
CA LYS A 591 -13.78 -7.25 18.16
C LYS A 591 -15.25 -7.23 17.76
N ARG A 592 -15.53 -7.15 16.46
CA ARG A 592 -16.89 -7.15 15.90
C ARG A 592 -16.95 -8.03 14.65
N PRO A 593 -17.44 -9.27 14.74
CA PRO A 593 -17.43 -10.19 13.60
C PRO A 593 -18.57 -9.89 12.63
N ALA A 594 -18.32 -9.13 11.56
CA ALA A 594 -19.32 -8.81 10.54
C ALA A 594 -18.75 -9.01 9.12
N TRP A 595 -19.13 -10.10 8.47
CA TRP A 595 -18.76 -10.41 7.08
C TRP A 595 -19.75 -11.37 6.42
N LYS A 596 -19.81 -11.40 5.08
CA LYS A 596 -20.63 -12.37 4.32
C LYS A 596 -20.07 -13.79 4.44
N LYS A 597 -18.75 -13.93 4.31
CA LYS A 597 -18.03 -15.20 4.40
C LYS A 597 -16.56 -14.95 4.69
N LEU A 598 -15.98 -15.70 5.63
CA LEU A 598 -14.53 -15.76 5.84
C LEU A 598 -14.07 -17.20 5.66
N VAL A 599 -13.14 -17.44 4.73
CA VAL A 599 -12.53 -18.76 4.51
C VAL A 599 -11.05 -18.69 4.86
N MET A 600 -10.60 -19.62 5.71
CA MET A 600 -9.19 -19.70 6.12
C MET A 600 -8.68 -21.13 5.92
N ARG A 601 -7.58 -21.27 5.17
CA ARG A 601 -6.92 -22.54 4.86
C ARG A 601 -5.41 -22.39 4.81
N ASN A 602 -4.69 -23.38 5.29
CA ASN A 602 -3.24 -23.50 5.19
C ASN A 602 -2.47 -22.37 5.87
N ASN A 603 -3.03 -21.62 6.82
CA ASN A 603 -2.33 -20.54 7.51
C ASN A 603 -1.59 -21.04 8.77
N ILE A 604 -0.64 -20.26 9.26
CA ILE A 604 -0.03 -20.40 10.58
C ILE A 604 -0.37 -19.15 11.39
N TRP A 605 -1.03 -19.32 12.53
CA TRP A 605 -1.41 -18.26 13.45
C TRP A 605 -0.72 -18.45 14.81
N CYS A 606 0.18 -17.57 15.19
CA CYS A 606 0.86 -17.64 16.49
C CYS A 606 0.52 -16.46 17.39
N GLY A 607 0.07 -16.76 18.61
CA GLY A 607 -0.18 -15.79 19.68
C GLY A 607 0.54 -16.15 20.97
N GLN A 608 0.58 -15.21 21.92
CA GLN A 608 1.19 -15.45 23.23
C GLN A 608 0.14 -15.71 24.32
N GLN A 609 -0.87 -14.84 24.46
CA GLN A 609 -1.85 -14.89 25.56
C GLN A 609 -3.17 -15.59 25.21
N ALA A 610 -3.47 -15.76 23.92
CA ALA A 610 -4.55 -16.60 23.41
C ALA A 610 -4.33 -16.92 21.92
N GLY A 611 -5.03 -17.93 21.42
CA GLY A 611 -5.08 -18.23 19.99
C GLY A 611 -6.03 -17.26 19.29
N PHE A 612 -7.30 -17.63 19.22
CA PHE A 612 -8.35 -16.78 18.64
C PHE A 612 -9.24 -16.17 19.72
N GLU A 613 -9.19 -14.85 19.88
CA GLU A 613 -10.08 -14.12 20.76
C GLU A 613 -11.19 -13.44 19.96
N LEU A 614 -12.43 -13.78 20.30
CA LEU A 614 -13.64 -13.21 19.73
C LEU A 614 -14.46 -12.55 20.83
N TRP A 615 -14.76 -11.26 20.70
CA TRP A 615 -15.50 -10.50 21.72
C TRP A 615 -17.01 -10.78 21.74
N HIS A 616 -17.49 -11.58 20.79
CA HIS A 616 -18.87 -12.02 20.67
C HIS A 616 -18.99 -13.54 20.86
N GLU A 617 -20.21 -14.02 21.14
CA GLU A 617 -20.46 -15.45 21.33
C GLU A 617 -20.34 -16.25 20.04
N GLN A 618 -20.75 -15.67 18.92
CA GLN A 618 -20.71 -16.31 17.60
C GLN A 618 -20.21 -15.32 16.57
N PRO A 619 -19.32 -15.74 15.64
CA PRO A 619 -18.93 -14.90 14.53
C PRO A 619 -19.96 -14.95 13.39
N SER A 620 -19.85 -14.01 12.45
CA SER A 620 -20.35 -14.17 11.08
C SER A 620 -19.84 -15.47 10.44
N PRO A 621 -20.46 -15.95 9.34
CA PRO A 621 -20.12 -17.22 8.71
C PRO A 621 -18.61 -17.37 8.46
N ILE A 622 -18.01 -18.37 9.10
CA ILE A 622 -16.61 -18.70 8.98
C ILE A 622 -16.46 -20.17 8.56
N ASP A 623 -15.62 -20.40 7.58
CA ASP A 623 -15.19 -21.71 7.13
C ASP A 623 -13.70 -21.84 7.40
N TRP A 624 -13.35 -22.43 8.55
CA TRP A 624 -11.99 -22.48 9.07
C TRP A 624 -11.50 -23.91 9.28
N ASP A 625 -10.48 -24.29 8.54
CA ASP A 625 -9.90 -25.63 8.59
C ASP A 625 -8.46 -25.62 8.04
N TYR A 626 -7.71 -26.71 8.23
CA TYR A 626 -6.32 -26.86 7.73
C TYR A 626 -5.38 -25.69 8.08
N ASP A 627 -5.58 -25.02 9.21
CA ASP A 627 -4.64 -24.02 9.73
C ASP A 627 -3.92 -24.57 10.96
N ASP A 628 -2.74 -24.05 11.25
CA ASP A 628 -2.11 -24.13 12.56
C ASP A 628 -2.54 -22.93 13.41
N LEU A 629 -3.03 -23.21 14.61
CA LEU A 629 -3.30 -22.20 15.62
C LEU A 629 -2.45 -22.52 16.84
N PHE A 630 -1.37 -21.75 17.02
CA PHE A 630 -0.39 -21.97 18.06
C PHE A 630 -0.44 -20.85 19.11
N VAL A 631 -0.32 -21.26 20.38
CA VAL A 631 -0.23 -20.37 21.53
C VAL A 631 0.96 -20.81 22.36
N SER A 632 1.89 -19.91 22.61
CA SER A 632 3.13 -20.23 23.34
C SER A 632 2.90 -20.46 24.83
N ASP A 633 1.98 -19.73 25.48
CA ASP A 633 1.56 -20.01 26.85
C ASP A 633 0.68 -21.26 26.87
N THR A 634 1.24 -22.36 27.39
CA THR A 634 0.54 -23.65 27.48
C THR A 634 -0.70 -23.64 28.38
N ASN A 635 -0.88 -22.61 29.20
CA ASN A 635 -2.08 -22.43 30.03
C ASN A 635 -3.12 -21.52 29.38
N ALA A 636 -2.75 -20.81 28.31
CA ALA A 636 -3.65 -19.93 27.60
C ALA A 636 -4.68 -20.73 26.77
N PRO A 637 -5.90 -20.18 26.62
CA PRO A 637 -6.93 -20.81 25.81
C PRO A 637 -6.61 -20.71 24.31
N LEU A 638 -6.92 -21.77 23.57
CA LEU A 638 -6.81 -21.79 22.12
C LEU A 638 -7.87 -20.88 21.46
N VAL A 639 -9.10 -20.88 22.00
CA VAL A 639 -10.16 -19.95 21.58
C VAL A 639 -10.84 -19.35 22.81
N VAL A 640 -11.15 -18.06 22.74
CA VAL A 640 -11.97 -17.32 23.71
C VAL A 640 -13.14 -16.67 23.00
N GLN A 641 -14.36 -16.90 23.49
CA GLN A 641 -15.58 -16.24 23.01
C GLN A 641 -16.21 -15.40 24.11
N ALA A 642 -16.70 -14.21 23.74
CA ALA A 642 -17.38 -13.26 24.61
C ALA A 642 -16.64 -12.98 25.94
N TYR A 643 -15.31 -12.92 25.89
CA TYR A 643 -14.40 -12.71 27.04
C TYR A 643 -14.50 -13.76 28.16
N ARG A 644 -15.28 -14.83 27.98
CA ARG A 644 -15.69 -15.73 29.08
C ARG A 644 -15.55 -17.19 28.72
N THR A 645 -16.05 -17.59 27.56
CA THR A 645 -16.10 -19.00 27.16
C THR A 645 -14.75 -19.39 26.57
N LYS A 646 -14.04 -20.29 27.25
CA LYS A 646 -12.71 -20.75 26.86
C LYS A 646 -12.78 -22.16 26.26
N PHE A 647 -12.07 -22.35 25.16
CA PHE A 647 -11.81 -23.65 24.54
C PHE A 647 -10.30 -23.88 24.63
N PRO A 648 -9.82 -24.56 25.67
CA PRO A 648 -8.39 -24.67 25.94
C PRO A 648 -7.65 -25.55 24.92
N LYS A 649 -8.33 -26.51 24.28
CA LYS A 649 -7.68 -27.49 23.40
C LYS A 649 -8.37 -27.61 22.05
N LEU A 650 -7.61 -28.07 21.06
CA LEU A 650 -8.10 -28.32 19.71
C LEU A 650 -9.28 -29.31 19.67
N SER A 651 -9.32 -30.30 20.57
CA SER A 651 -10.46 -31.22 20.70
C SER A 651 -11.78 -30.50 21.04
N ASP A 652 -11.71 -29.44 21.83
CA ASP A 652 -12.88 -28.64 22.22
C ASP A 652 -13.37 -27.80 21.04
N VAL A 653 -12.44 -27.18 20.31
CA VAL A 653 -12.73 -26.40 19.10
C VAL A 653 -13.43 -27.28 18.06
N ARG A 654 -12.91 -28.48 17.80
CA ARG A 654 -13.48 -29.41 16.82
C ARG A 654 -14.87 -29.90 17.21
N SER A 655 -15.04 -30.33 18.46
CA SER A 655 -16.29 -30.95 18.90
C SER A 655 -17.42 -29.95 19.16
N ARG A 656 -17.10 -28.72 19.58
CA ARG A 656 -18.09 -27.73 20.01
C ARG A 656 -18.30 -26.58 19.02
N LEU A 657 -17.25 -26.18 18.28
CA LEU A 657 -17.31 -25.08 17.31
C LEU A 657 -17.29 -25.58 15.86
N ASN A 658 -16.90 -26.84 15.66
CA ASN A 658 -16.79 -27.44 14.33
C ASN A 658 -15.76 -26.77 13.41
N TRP A 659 -14.77 -26.10 13.99
CA TRP A 659 -13.64 -25.48 13.29
C TRP A 659 -12.38 -26.36 13.40
N LEU A 660 -11.41 -26.13 12.50
CA LEU A 660 -10.11 -26.79 12.53
C LEU A 660 -10.21 -28.32 12.59
N ARG A 661 -11.15 -28.92 11.86
CA ARG A 661 -11.36 -30.38 11.82
C ARG A 661 -10.08 -31.14 11.45
N HIS A 662 -9.32 -30.58 10.52
CA HIS A 662 -8.02 -31.06 10.05
C HIS A 662 -6.86 -30.13 10.44
N GLY A 663 -7.14 -28.99 11.08
CA GLY A 663 -6.11 -28.06 11.56
C GLY A 663 -5.24 -28.66 12.68
N ILE A 664 -4.14 -27.99 13.01
CA ILE A 664 -3.20 -28.42 14.04
C ILE A 664 -3.05 -27.34 15.13
N ASN A 665 -2.46 -27.72 16.26
CA ASN A 665 -2.09 -26.84 17.36
C ASN A 665 -0.71 -27.31 17.85
N ALA A 666 0.35 -26.79 17.24
CA ALA A 666 1.72 -27.17 17.55
C ALA A 666 2.67 -26.00 17.29
N ASP A 667 3.85 -26.01 17.92
CA ASP A 667 4.87 -25.03 17.58
C ASP A 667 5.25 -25.19 16.10
N PRO A 668 5.14 -24.14 15.26
CA PRO A 668 5.51 -24.22 13.85
C PRO A 668 7.00 -24.45 13.63
N GLN A 669 7.84 -24.28 14.66
CA GLN A 669 9.30 -24.49 14.60
C GLN A 669 9.96 -23.64 13.50
N PHE A 670 9.75 -22.33 13.57
CA PHE A 670 10.42 -21.38 12.69
C PHE A 670 11.96 -21.47 12.85
N ILE A 671 12.70 -21.16 11.78
CA ILE A 671 14.17 -21.12 11.80
C ILE A 671 14.65 -20.13 12.87
N ASP A 672 14.21 -18.87 12.79
CA ASP A 672 14.55 -17.81 13.74
C ASP A 672 13.50 -16.67 13.74
N SER A 673 12.38 -16.90 14.43
CA SER A 673 11.30 -15.91 14.54
C SER A 673 11.71 -14.62 15.27
N GLY A 674 12.74 -14.67 16.11
CA GLY A 674 13.29 -13.50 16.81
C GLY A 674 14.01 -12.54 15.87
N ARG A 675 14.40 -13.00 14.67
CA ARG A 675 14.99 -12.19 13.60
C ARG A 675 14.09 -12.03 12.38
N GLY A 676 12.81 -12.41 12.49
CA GLY A 676 11.85 -12.34 11.39
C GLY A 676 12.00 -13.44 10.33
N ASP A 677 12.72 -14.54 10.64
CA ASP A 677 12.83 -15.70 9.73
C ASP A 677 11.80 -16.77 10.10
N TYR A 678 10.65 -16.69 9.42
CA TYR A 678 9.50 -17.55 9.63
C TYR A 678 9.47 -18.78 8.71
N ARG A 679 10.58 -19.12 8.06
CA ARG A 679 10.70 -20.40 7.34
C ARG A 679 10.68 -21.57 8.33
N LEU A 680 10.21 -22.73 7.89
CA LEU A 680 10.03 -23.91 8.74
C LEU A 680 11.31 -24.75 8.86
N ARG A 681 11.62 -25.25 10.06
CA ARG A 681 12.64 -26.28 10.28
C ARG A 681 12.17 -27.66 9.80
N ASP A 682 13.10 -28.57 9.60
CA ASP A 682 12.91 -29.95 9.08
C ASP A 682 11.93 -30.79 9.89
N SER A 683 11.90 -30.56 11.20
CA SER A 683 11.02 -31.24 12.14
C SER A 683 9.66 -30.57 12.30
N SER A 684 9.37 -29.50 11.55
CA SER A 684 8.15 -28.73 11.72
C SER A 684 6.90 -29.57 11.45
N PRO A 685 5.88 -29.51 12.32
CA PRO A 685 4.59 -30.17 12.10
C PRO A 685 3.75 -29.50 11.00
N CYS A 686 4.15 -28.29 10.56
CA CYS A 686 3.46 -27.56 9.50
C CYS A 686 3.83 -28.05 8.08
N ILE A 687 4.85 -28.90 7.96
CA ILE A 687 5.27 -29.47 6.67
C ILE A 687 4.27 -30.56 6.23
N ASN A 688 3.81 -30.53 4.98
CA ASN A 688 2.82 -31.44 4.38
C ASN A 688 1.48 -31.52 5.14
N ALA A 689 1.07 -30.45 5.82
CA ALA A 689 -0.14 -30.44 6.65
C ALA A 689 -1.32 -29.67 6.03
N GLY A 690 -1.12 -29.01 4.89
CA GLY A 690 -2.13 -28.24 4.19
C GLY A 690 -3.00 -29.06 3.23
N VAL A 691 -3.95 -28.36 2.58
CA VAL A 691 -4.85 -28.89 1.54
C VAL A 691 -4.62 -28.21 0.20
N LEU A 692 -4.76 -28.95 -0.90
CA LEU A 692 -4.72 -28.35 -2.23
C LEU A 692 -5.90 -27.39 -2.45
N LEU A 693 -5.59 -26.19 -2.90
CA LEU A 693 -6.54 -25.12 -3.21
C LEU A 693 -6.46 -24.86 -4.73
N PRO A 694 -7.54 -25.09 -5.50
CA PRO A 694 -7.54 -24.93 -6.95
C PRO A 694 -7.02 -23.56 -7.40
N GLY A 695 -6.03 -23.55 -8.30
CA GLY A 695 -5.39 -22.33 -8.79
C GLY A 695 -4.47 -21.59 -7.80
N ILE A 696 -4.30 -22.06 -6.56
CA ILE A 696 -3.56 -21.33 -5.51
C ILE A 696 -2.20 -21.97 -5.17
N ASN A 697 -2.13 -23.28 -4.90
CA ASN A 697 -0.93 -23.88 -4.30
C ASN A 697 -0.38 -25.12 -5.01
N ARG A 698 -1.07 -25.65 -6.04
CA ARG A 698 -0.64 -26.88 -6.74
C ARG A 698 0.78 -26.79 -7.30
N LEU A 699 1.21 -25.62 -7.77
CA LEU A 699 2.56 -25.43 -8.34
C LEU A 699 3.61 -25.05 -7.29
N GLN A 700 3.17 -24.73 -6.09
CA GLN A 700 3.98 -24.39 -4.94
C GLN A 700 4.32 -25.63 -4.11
N THR A 701 3.48 -26.67 -4.14
CA THR A 701 3.66 -27.89 -3.35
C THR A 701 4.86 -28.73 -3.81
N HIS A 702 5.81 -28.97 -2.90
CA HIS A 702 6.97 -29.83 -3.17
C HIS A 702 6.87 -31.24 -2.58
N GLY A 703 5.99 -31.44 -1.59
CA GLY A 703 5.83 -32.71 -0.88
C GLY A 703 4.55 -33.48 -1.22
N LYS A 704 4.07 -34.26 -0.25
CA LYS A 704 2.81 -35.04 -0.34
C LYS A 704 1.57 -34.14 -0.30
N ALA A 705 1.68 -32.99 0.34
CA ALA A 705 0.65 -31.98 0.48
C ALA A 705 1.34 -30.61 0.64
N PRO A 706 0.62 -29.49 0.43
CA PRO A 706 1.18 -28.17 0.71
C PRO A 706 1.62 -28.03 2.17
N ASP A 707 2.63 -27.23 2.42
CA ASP A 707 3.00 -26.78 3.76
C ASP A 707 2.02 -25.72 4.26
N LEU A 708 1.85 -25.60 5.57
CA LEU A 708 1.13 -24.48 6.17
C LEU A 708 2.01 -23.22 6.16
N GLY A 709 1.37 -22.06 6.04
CA GLY A 709 2.02 -20.76 6.08
C GLY A 709 2.59 -20.31 4.74
N ALA A 710 3.36 -19.23 4.81
CA ALA A 710 3.80 -18.44 3.67
C ALA A 710 4.95 -19.06 2.85
N TYR A 711 5.64 -20.06 3.43
CA TYR A 711 6.80 -20.67 2.82
C TYR A 711 6.60 -22.17 2.66
N GLU A 712 6.71 -22.64 1.43
CA GLU A 712 6.95 -24.05 1.15
C GLU A 712 8.42 -24.38 1.44
N ARG A 713 8.63 -25.52 2.06
CA ARG A 713 9.97 -26.03 2.34
C ARG A 713 10.53 -26.73 1.10
N HIS A 714 11.74 -26.34 0.70
CA HIS A 714 12.52 -26.98 -0.36
C HIS A 714 13.47 -28.05 0.15
#